data_AF-A0A7Y5RX41-F1
#
_entry.id   AF-A0A7Y5RX41-F1
#
_cell.length_a   1.000
_cell.length_b   1.000
_cell.length_c   1.000
_cell.angle_alpha   90.00
_cell.angle_beta   90.00
_cell.angle_gamma   90.00
#
_symmetry.space_group_name_H-M   'P 1'
#
loop_
_entity.id
_entity.type
_entity.pdbx_description
1 polymer ?
#
loop_
_entity_poly.entity_id
_entity_poly.type
_entity_poly.pdbx_seq_one_letter_code
_entity_poly.pdbx_strand_id
1 'polypeptide(L)'
;MSDDRARGEGSKDTGAAPRRDAETVTLSPLSPLSPREAPPTAPELPADAFEGYEILREIHRGGQGVVYQAVQLSTRRKVALKVLKEGALAGPMDRARFEREIQVLAQLRHPNIVTIHDSGISNGRWFYVMEYVRGERLDAWVAEHKPPVHEILRIFKILCEAVGHAQRHGVVHRDLKPANILIDHEGAPHVLDFGLAKVAAGSIIETQTPLTISREFIGTLHYASPEQTLGDPSLIDMRGDVYALGVILYQLLTGAFPYPVVGDLKTVLRHIAETPPRRPSAVNSNLPRDMDAILLTALSKNRASRYQTATELAEDIGRFLTGQPLRARRASLSYVTRIRAQEMVRRYRMGTSLLLLVATVLLGYAAAYGLLRVRPSLIARYERWVCGGLAGTGGTADLSSIRIVALRDDTDVERLAAALNVDGVSAADWTSVRRLHGRFMQKLAECGVRAVVWDVMFPSATEHDPYFVSGVEGLRNTGAPVVVAVAPWWFDGPLQLSPAIAQVVQWGGAIADFDGDSPWKVELAVARPATEPLPGLSLAAAAASRQPDAEYAIGLDASRERLRVRYYRSDPQRPRARQWLDVFDDAPLTAVAPARDMQNVEQGLLPDDLVAYLVVHMPDDAVLSARTLDYQAVITADETDRRKQLQGTIVMIGDFRSNRPAGDFFLHHDGRTLHGCYGHAAGLDLLLQNRSVRSPVAWVQWLLAALAAAAGVWTGRRCASQPLIGAAAGVCGTAAIFALGWPAARYFGYLWSPWLAAAAFAIALAPAAWARRVQSAHAI
;
A
#
# COMPACT_ATOMS: atom_id res chain seq x y z
N MET A 1 -23.37 -40.97 46.96
CA MET A 1 -24.81 -41.26 46.82
C MET A 1 -25.35 -40.33 45.76
N SER A 2 -25.89 -40.92 44.68
CA SER A 2 -26.86 -40.39 43.69
C SER A 2 -26.48 -39.09 42.95
N ASP A 3 -26.10 -39.15 41.66
CA ASP A 3 -26.96 -39.20 40.44
C ASP A 3 -27.33 -37.78 39.96
N ASP A 4 -27.44 -37.39 38.68
CA ASP A 4 -27.28 -38.02 37.36
C ASP A 4 -27.43 -36.88 36.30
N ARG A 5 -26.86 -37.03 35.09
CA ARG A 5 -27.23 -36.44 33.76
C ARG A 5 -27.34 -34.90 33.54
N ALA A 6 -27.07 -34.28 32.37
CA ALA A 6 -26.69 -34.72 31.02
C ALA A 6 -26.19 -33.54 30.15
N ARG A 7 -25.23 -33.85 29.26
CA ARG A 7 -24.95 -33.43 27.86
C ARG A 7 -25.28 -32.02 27.32
N GLY A 8 -24.27 -31.43 26.66
CA GLY A 8 -24.41 -30.42 25.60
C GLY A 8 -23.05 -29.90 25.10
N GLU A 9 -22.68 -30.26 23.87
CA GLU A 9 -21.36 -30.11 23.22
C GLU A 9 -20.93 -28.68 22.85
N GLY A 10 -19.61 -28.47 22.70
CA GLY A 10 -19.05 -27.29 22.04
C GLY A 10 -17.54 -27.09 22.17
N SER A 11 -16.73 -28.06 21.75
CA SER A 11 -15.25 -27.94 21.71
C SER A 11 -14.80 -27.14 20.48
N LYS A 12 -14.06 -26.04 20.71
CA LYS A 12 -13.19 -25.39 19.72
C LYS A 12 -11.83 -25.20 20.38
N ASP A 13 -10.97 -26.18 20.16
CA ASP A 13 -9.58 -26.10 20.59
C ASP A 13 -8.71 -25.56 19.46
N THR A 14 -7.84 -24.66 19.90
CA THR A 14 -6.81 -23.91 19.19
C THR A 14 -5.63 -24.80 18.81
N GLY A 15 -4.96 -24.52 17.70
CA GLY A 15 -3.72 -25.23 17.37
C GLY A 15 -3.00 -24.67 16.15
N ALA A 16 -2.04 -23.78 16.41
CA ALA A 16 -1.17 -23.15 15.42
C ALA A 16 -0.22 -24.15 14.73
N ALA A 17 0.11 -23.89 13.47
CA ALA A 17 1.10 -24.63 12.69
C ALA A 17 2.42 -23.84 12.58
N PRO A 18 3.61 -24.46 12.71
CA PRO A 18 4.88 -23.79 12.48
C PRO A 18 5.33 -23.84 11.00
N ARG A 19 6.19 -22.88 10.67
CA ARG A 19 6.74 -22.55 9.34
C ARG A 19 7.81 -23.54 8.88
N ARG A 20 7.85 -23.77 7.56
CA ARG A 20 8.83 -24.63 6.85
C ARG A 20 10.04 -23.81 6.38
N ASP A 21 11.23 -24.23 6.80
CA ASP A 21 12.50 -23.89 6.18
C ASP A 21 12.77 -24.78 4.95
N ALA A 22 13.64 -24.29 4.06
CA ALA A 22 14.01 -24.94 2.82
C ALA A 22 14.91 -26.16 3.07
N GLU A 23 14.29 -27.33 3.19
CA GLU A 23 14.99 -28.63 3.17
C GLU A 23 15.10 -29.18 1.75
N THR A 24 16.31 -29.59 1.40
CA THR A 24 16.62 -30.49 0.28
C THR A 24 15.71 -31.72 0.38
N VAL A 25 14.80 -31.87 -0.57
CA VAL A 25 13.76 -32.91 -0.54
C VAL A 25 14.40 -34.29 -0.75
N THR A 26 14.69 -34.98 0.35
CA THR A 26 14.94 -36.43 0.33
C THR A 26 13.61 -37.15 0.12
N LEU A 27 13.48 -37.83 -1.01
CA LEU A 27 12.34 -38.69 -1.33
C LEU A 27 12.21 -39.80 -0.28
N SER A 28 11.00 -40.00 0.26
CA SER A 28 10.67 -41.15 1.12
C SER A 28 11.07 -42.46 0.45
N PRO A 29 11.54 -43.48 1.21
CA PRO A 29 11.99 -44.74 0.64
C PRO A 29 10.85 -45.42 -0.13
N LEU A 30 11.12 -45.69 -1.41
CA LEU A 30 10.25 -46.45 -2.31
C LEU A 30 9.92 -47.81 -1.66
N SER A 31 8.64 -48.18 -1.62
CA SER A 31 8.27 -49.57 -1.31
C SER A 31 8.90 -50.49 -2.36
N PRO A 32 9.50 -51.63 -1.98
CA PRO A 32 10.27 -52.46 -2.90
C PRO A 32 9.39 -52.93 -4.07
N LEU A 33 9.85 -52.61 -5.28
CA LEU A 33 9.24 -52.98 -6.55
C LEU A 33 9.49 -54.47 -6.81
N SER A 34 8.54 -55.31 -6.37
CA SER A 34 8.56 -56.78 -6.48
C SER A 34 9.77 -57.47 -5.81
N PRO A 35 9.61 -58.72 -5.31
CA PRO A 35 10.72 -59.45 -4.71
C PRO A 35 11.84 -59.66 -5.73
N ARG A 36 13.09 -59.47 -5.27
CA ARG A 36 14.32 -59.84 -5.98
C ARG A 36 14.26 -61.33 -6.32
N GLU A 37 14.20 -61.66 -7.61
CA GLU A 37 14.36 -63.04 -8.08
C GLU A 37 15.76 -63.55 -7.69
N ALA A 38 15.83 -64.80 -7.21
CA ALA A 38 17.05 -65.45 -6.75
C ALA A 38 18.12 -65.52 -7.87
N PRO A 39 19.42 -65.57 -7.54
CA PRO A 39 20.48 -65.66 -8.55
C PRO A 39 20.31 -66.92 -9.43
N PRO A 40 20.52 -66.82 -10.75
CA PRO A 40 20.29 -67.94 -11.67
C PRO A 40 21.27 -69.09 -11.46
N THR A 41 20.74 -70.31 -11.56
CA THR A 41 21.44 -71.60 -11.55
C THR A 41 22.28 -71.79 -12.82
N ALA A 42 23.25 -72.72 -12.80
CA ALA A 42 24.07 -73.10 -13.95
C ALA A 42 23.21 -73.44 -15.19
N PRO A 43 23.67 -73.17 -16.42
CA PRO A 43 22.88 -73.37 -17.63
C PRO A 43 22.41 -74.83 -17.78
N GLU A 44 21.09 -75.04 -17.94
CA GLU A 44 20.48 -76.36 -18.23
C GLU A 44 20.79 -76.89 -19.64
N LEU A 45 21.42 -76.07 -20.49
CA LEU A 45 21.74 -76.39 -21.89
C LEU A 45 23.25 -76.61 -22.06
N PRO A 46 23.67 -77.55 -22.92
CA PRO A 46 25.07 -77.70 -23.33
C PRO A 46 25.68 -76.38 -23.84
N ALA A 47 26.98 -76.17 -23.63
CA ALA A 47 27.68 -74.95 -24.05
C ALA A 47 27.60 -74.69 -25.57
N ASP A 48 27.33 -75.73 -26.36
CA ASP A 48 27.22 -75.79 -27.82
C ASP A 48 25.76 -75.96 -28.32
N ALA A 49 24.75 -75.73 -27.47
CA ALA A 49 23.33 -75.91 -27.83
C ALA A 49 22.84 -75.04 -29.01
N PHE A 50 23.60 -74.00 -29.37
CA PHE A 50 23.33 -73.10 -30.50
C PHE A 50 24.61 -72.95 -31.33
N GLU A 51 24.56 -73.38 -32.59
CA GLU A 51 25.73 -73.34 -33.49
C GLU A 51 26.32 -71.92 -33.59
N GLY A 52 27.64 -71.80 -33.39
CA GLY A 52 28.33 -70.51 -33.45
C GLY A 52 28.24 -69.65 -32.18
N TYR A 53 27.57 -70.10 -31.11
CA TYR A 53 27.42 -69.37 -29.85
C TYR A 53 27.81 -70.22 -28.63
N GLU A 54 28.61 -69.64 -27.74
CA GLU A 54 28.95 -70.23 -26.44
C GLU A 54 28.09 -69.60 -25.35
N ILE A 55 27.24 -70.39 -24.70
CA ILE A 55 26.36 -69.90 -23.61
C ILE A 55 27.16 -69.72 -22.32
N LEU A 56 27.15 -68.50 -21.77
CA LEU A 56 27.85 -68.19 -20.52
C LEU A 56 26.96 -68.41 -19.29
N ARG A 57 25.74 -67.84 -19.30
CA ARG A 57 24.79 -67.92 -18.18
C ARG A 57 23.39 -67.50 -18.59
N GLU A 58 22.40 -67.86 -17.80
CA GLU A 58 21.05 -67.30 -17.89
C GLU A 58 21.03 -65.84 -17.36
N ILE A 59 20.39 -64.94 -18.10
CA ILE A 59 20.14 -63.54 -17.70
C ILE A 59 18.76 -63.43 -17.09
N HIS A 60 17.75 -64.00 -17.76
CA HIS A 60 16.36 -63.88 -17.38
C HIS A 60 15.53 -65.01 -17.99
N ARG A 61 14.52 -65.49 -17.26
CA ARG A 61 13.55 -66.47 -17.73
C ARG A 61 12.15 -65.95 -17.45
N GLY A 62 11.32 -65.95 -18.49
CA GLY A 62 9.98 -65.39 -18.39
C GLY A 62 8.93 -66.11 -19.23
N GLY A 63 7.77 -65.47 -19.36
CA GLY A 63 6.58 -66.01 -20.01
C GLY A 63 6.80 -66.36 -21.48
N GLN A 64 7.67 -65.63 -22.18
CA GLN A 64 7.90 -65.73 -23.62
C GLN A 64 9.14 -66.57 -23.99
N GLY A 65 10.03 -66.88 -23.05
CA GLY A 65 11.30 -67.54 -23.35
C GLY A 65 12.36 -67.37 -22.27
N VAL A 66 13.57 -67.81 -22.59
CA VAL A 66 14.77 -67.68 -21.74
C VAL A 66 15.80 -66.84 -22.47
N VAL A 67 16.43 -65.89 -21.77
CA VAL A 67 17.49 -65.03 -22.28
C VAL A 67 18.81 -65.45 -21.66
N TYR A 68 19.77 -65.81 -22.50
CA TYR A 68 21.11 -66.19 -22.11
C TYR A 68 22.12 -65.10 -22.49
N GLN A 69 23.13 -64.92 -21.65
CA GLN A 69 24.36 -64.25 -22.05
C GLN A 69 25.22 -65.26 -22.81
N ALA A 70 25.69 -64.91 -24.01
CA ALA A 70 26.49 -65.78 -24.83
C ALA A 70 27.66 -65.03 -25.48
N VAL A 71 28.63 -65.75 -26.03
CA VAL A 71 29.70 -65.23 -26.89
C VAL A 71 29.50 -65.77 -28.30
N GLN A 72 29.40 -64.87 -29.27
CA GLN A 72 29.42 -65.26 -30.68
C GLN A 72 30.84 -65.67 -31.07
N LEU A 73 31.05 -66.93 -31.44
CA LEU A 73 32.39 -67.51 -31.63
C LEU A 73 33.16 -66.87 -32.79
N SER A 74 32.46 -66.50 -33.88
CA SER A 74 33.06 -65.89 -35.07
C SER A 74 33.66 -64.51 -34.83
N THR A 75 33.07 -63.72 -33.93
CA THR A 75 33.47 -62.32 -33.65
C THR A 75 34.03 -62.12 -32.24
N ARG A 76 33.95 -63.15 -31.39
CA ARG A 76 34.24 -63.09 -29.94
C ARG A 76 33.43 -62.02 -29.19
N ARG A 77 32.30 -61.57 -29.75
CA ARG A 77 31.43 -60.55 -29.16
C ARG A 77 30.47 -61.16 -28.13
N LYS A 78 30.27 -60.48 -27.00
CA LYS A 78 29.20 -60.80 -26.04
C LYS A 78 27.84 -60.39 -26.59
N VAL A 79 26.88 -61.29 -26.54
CA VAL A 79 25.52 -61.11 -27.06
C VAL A 79 24.49 -61.63 -26.06
N ALA A 80 23.25 -61.15 -26.17
CA ALA A 80 22.11 -61.74 -25.49
C ALA A 80 21.37 -62.63 -26.50
N LEU A 81 21.20 -63.92 -26.16
CA LEU A 81 20.53 -64.90 -26.99
C LEU A 81 19.19 -65.25 -26.33
N LYS A 82 18.08 -64.87 -26.97
CA LYS A 82 16.73 -65.14 -26.48
C LYS A 82 16.13 -66.34 -27.20
N VAL A 83 15.83 -67.38 -26.44
CA VAL A 83 15.22 -68.63 -26.90
C VAL A 83 13.74 -68.59 -26.57
N LEU A 84 12.90 -68.75 -27.59
CA LEU A 84 11.44 -68.77 -27.44
C LEU A 84 10.97 -70.14 -26.93
N LYS A 85 9.84 -70.16 -26.20
CA LYS A 85 9.22 -71.42 -25.75
C LYS A 85 8.70 -72.27 -26.91
N GLU A 86 8.70 -73.58 -26.72
CA GLU A 86 8.11 -74.53 -27.67
C GLU A 86 6.62 -74.21 -27.91
N GLY A 87 6.19 -74.23 -29.17
CA GLY A 87 4.80 -73.94 -29.56
C GLY A 87 4.46 -72.46 -29.81
N ALA A 88 5.35 -71.50 -29.50
CA ALA A 88 5.09 -70.06 -29.69
C ALA A 88 4.89 -69.64 -31.16
N LEU A 89 5.30 -70.47 -32.13
CA LEU A 89 5.25 -70.23 -33.58
C LEU A 89 4.72 -71.49 -34.31
N ALA A 90 3.58 -72.00 -33.84
CA ALA A 90 3.02 -73.27 -34.28
C ALA A 90 2.54 -73.27 -35.75
N GLY A 91 2.09 -72.12 -36.29
CA GLY A 91 1.56 -71.99 -37.66
C GLY A 91 2.55 -71.40 -38.68
N PRO A 92 2.44 -71.73 -39.99
CA PRO A 92 3.24 -71.12 -41.06
C PRO A 92 3.08 -69.60 -41.16
N MET A 93 1.89 -69.07 -40.87
CA MET A 93 1.60 -67.63 -40.88
C MET A 93 2.26 -66.89 -39.72
N ASP A 94 2.34 -67.50 -38.54
CA ASP A 94 2.97 -66.90 -37.36
C ASP A 94 4.49 -66.82 -37.53
N ARG A 95 5.08 -67.84 -38.18
CA ARG A 95 6.50 -67.85 -38.58
C ARG A 95 6.83 -66.75 -39.57
N ALA A 96 6.06 -66.63 -40.65
CA ALA A 96 6.27 -65.58 -41.66
C ALA A 96 6.11 -64.18 -41.07
N ARG A 97 5.20 -64.00 -40.11
CA ARG A 97 5.01 -62.72 -39.40
C ARG A 97 6.18 -62.40 -38.48
N PHE A 98 6.68 -63.40 -37.75
CA PHE A 98 7.83 -63.26 -36.86
C PHE A 98 9.13 -62.94 -37.61
N GLU A 99 9.43 -63.66 -38.69
CA GLU A 99 10.60 -63.38 -39.55
C GLU A 99 10.53 -61.96 -40.12
N ARG A 100 9.35 -61.54 -40.60
CA ARG A 100 9.14 -60.19 -41.12
C ARG A 100 9.36 -59.12 -40.06
N GLU A 101 8.90 -59.34 -38.84
CA GLU A 101 9.07 -58.37 -37.75
C GLU A 101 10.52 -58.31 -37.28
N ILE A 102 11.23 -59.44 -37.19
CA ILE A 102 12.68 -59.46 -36.93
C ILE A 102 13.44 -58.69 -38.01
N GLN A 103 13.11 -58.88 -39.29
CA GLN A 103 13.77 -58.16 -40.39
C GLN A 103 13.59 -56.65 -40.27
N VAL A 104 12.40 -56.18 -39.88
CA VAL A 104 12.13 -54.76 -39.67
C VAL A 104 12.88 -54.23 -38.44
N LEU A 105 12.92 -55.00 -37.35
CA LEU A 105 13.65 -54.61 -36.13
C LEU A 105 15.17 -54.60 -36.31
N ALA A 106 15.74 -55.52 -37.09
CA ALA A 106 17.16 -55.57 -37.40
C ALA A 106 17.63 -54.35 -38.21
N GLN A 107 16.71 -53.64 -38.87
CA GLN A 107 17.00 -52.39 -39.60
C GLN A 107 16.98 -51.15 -38.69
N LEU A 108 16.43 -51.25 -37.47
CA LEU A 108 16.45 -50.13 -36.52
C LEU A 108 17.87 -49.92 -35.98
N ARG A 109 18.41 -48.71 -36.17
CA ARG A 109 19.71 -48.30 -35.65
C ARG A 109 19.56 -47.06 -34.79
N HIS A 110 19.63 -47.24 -33.47
CA HIS A 110 19.54 -46.14 -32.52
C HIS A 110 20.35 -46.49 -31.25
N PRO A 111 21.13 -45.56 -30.67
CA PRO A 111 21.99 -45.84 -29.51
C PRO A 111 21.23 -46.28 -28.25
N ASN A 112 19.92 -46.04 -28.19
CA ASN A 112 19.05 -46.39 -27.06
C ASN A 112 18.02 -47.48 -27.41
N ILE A 113 18.22 -48.21 -28.53
CA ILE A 113 17.42 -49.38 -28.92
C ILE A 113 18.39 -50.54 -29.13
N VAL A 114 18.15 -51.65 -28.43
CA VAL A 114 18.98 -52.84 -28.58
C VAL A 114 18.86 -53.41 -29.99
N THR A 115 20.02 -53.59 -30.64
CA THR A 115 20.08 -54.05 -32.02
C THR A 115 19.97 -55.58 -32.09
N ILE A 116 19.13 -56.09 -32.98
CA ILE A 116 19.11 -57.52 -33.32
C ILE A 116 20.25 -57.82 -34.31
N HIS A 117 21.07 -58.80 -33.97
CA HIS A 117 22.23 -59.21 -34.76
C HIS A 117 21.96 -60.42 -35.64
N ASP A 118 21.18 -61.38 -35.15
CA ASP A 118 20.93 -62.64 -35.85
C ASP A 118 19.63 -63.30 -35.39
N SER A 119 19.10 -64.24 -36.15
CA SER A 119 17.98 -65.10 -35.76
C SER A 119 18.04 -66.45 -36.44
N GLY A 120 17.43 -67.47 -35.83
CA GLY A 120 17.42 -68.81 -36.41
C GLY A 120 16.60 -69.81 -35.63
N ILE A 121 16.75 -71.07 -36.03
CA ILE A 121 16.14 -72.23 -35.38
C ILE A 121 17.26 -73.18 -34.99
N SER A 122 17.33 -73.55 -33.71
CA SER A 122 18.22 -74.60 -33.21
C SER A 122 17.41 -75.58 -32.38
N ASN A 123 17.60 -76.89 -32.61
CA ASN A 123 16.90 -77.96 -31.86
C ASN A 123 15.38 -77.78 -31.82
N GLY A 124 14.77 -77.32 -32.93
CA GLY A 124 13.33 -77.07 -33.03
C GLY A 124 12.83 -75.83 -32.28
N ARG A 125 13.71 -75.04 -31.67
CA ARG A 125 13.39 -73.82 -30.93
C ARG A 125 13.88 -72.59 -31.68
N TRP A 126 13.02 -71.59 -31.76
CA TRP A 126 13.35 -70.30 -32.34
C TRP A 126 14.21 -69.50 -31.37
N PHE A 127 15.23 -68.85 -31.89
CA PHE A 127 16.04 -67.93 -31.13
C PHE A 127 16.35 -66.67 -31.95
N TYR A 128 16.65 -65.59 -31.25
CA TYR A 128 17.29 -64.42 -31.83
C TYR A 128 18.39 -63.91 -30.92
N VAL A 129 19.37 -63.27 -31.56
CA VAL A 129 20.58 -62.78 -30.93
C VAL A 129 20.55 -61.26 -31.03
N MET A 130 20.74 -60.61 -29.90
CA MET A 130 20.71 -59.17 -29.78
C MET A 130 21.93 -58.66 -29.02
N GLU A 131 22.15 -57.36 -29.11
CA GLU A 131 23.19 -56.68 -28.35
C GLU A 131 23.05 -56.96 -26.84
N TYR A 132 24.17 -57.29 -26.20
CA TYR A 132 24.21 -57.47 -24.75
C TYR A 132 24.46 -56.13 -24.06
N VAL A 133 23.41 -55.56 -23.46
CA VAL A 133 23.54 -54.36 -22.64
C VAL A 133 23.84 -54.75 -21.20
N ARG A 134 24.98 -54.29 -20.69
CA ARG A 134 25.33 -54.42 -19.27
C ARG A 134 24.69 -53.27 -18.49
N GLY A 135 23.57 -53.56 -17.84
CA GLY A 135 22.81 -52.56 -17.09
C GLY A 135 21.79 -53.15 -16.12
N GLU A 136 21.08 -52.28 -15.43
CA GLU A 136 20.02 -52.60 -14.49
C GLU A 136 18.65 -52.20 -15.07
N ARG A 137 17.57 -52.86 -14.65
CA ARG A 137 16.22 -52.45 -15.08
C ARG A 137 15.88 -51.06 -14.56
N LEU A 138 15.14 -50.27 -15.34
CA LEU A 138 14.76 -48.90 -15.00
C LEU A 138 14.08 -48.78 -13.62
N ASP A 139 13.18 -49.70 -13.29
CA ASP A 139 12.48 -49.69 -12.01
C ASP A 139 13.41 -50.01 -10.83
N ALA A 140 14.27 -51.01 -10.98
CA ALA A 140 15.29 -51.34 -9.99
C ALA A 140 16.31 -50.19 -9.82
N TRP A 141 16.74 -49.58 -10.92
CA TRP A 141 17.68 -48.47 -10.91
C TRP A 141 17.11 -47.25 -10.16
N VAL A 142 15.86 -46.87 -10.44
CA VAL A 142 15.17 -45.78 -9.71
C VAL A 142 14.96 -46.14 -8.24
N ALA A 143 14.64 -47.40 -7.92
CA ALA A 143 14.47 -47.89 -6.55
C ALA A 143 15.75 -47.75 -5.71
N GLU A 144 16.87 -48.19 -6.27
CA GLU A 144 18.17 -48.22 -5.62
C GLU A 144 18.79 -46.82 -5.53
N HIS A 145 18.82 -46.08 -6.64
CA HIS A 145 19.57 -44.82 -6.76
C HIS A 145 18.76 -43.59 -6.32
N LYS A 146 17.42 -43.69 -6.26
CA LYS A 146 16.49 -42.59 -5.89
C LYS A 146 16.82 -41.25 -6.56
N PRO A 147 16.98 -41.22 -7.89
CA PRO A 147 17.35 -40.02 -8.62
C PRO A 147 16.31 -38.90 -8.44
N PRO A 148 16.74 -37.62 -8.48
CA PRO A 148 15.80 -36.50 -8.45
C PRO A 148 14.88 -36.51 -9.69
N VAL A 149 13.68 -35.95 -9.55
CA VAL A 149 12.66 -35.90 -10.62
C VAL A 149 13.21 -35.38 -11.95
N HIS A 150 14.08 -34.38 -11.92
CA HIS A 150 14.71 -33.83 -13.13
C HIS A 150 15.53 -34.87 -13.90
N GLU A 151 16.23 -35.76 -13.19
CA GLU A 151 17.04 -36.82 -13.79
C GLU A 151 16.17 -37.93 -14.39
N ILE A 152 15.11 -38.33 -13.67
CA ILE A 152 14.10 -39.26 -14.21
C ILE A 152 13.54 -38.73 -15.53
N LEU A 153 13.18 -37.45 -15.59
CA LEU A 153 12.65 -36.80 -16.80
C LEU A 153 13.69 -36.72 -17.93
N ARG A 154 14.97 -36.53 -17.62
CA ARG A 154 16.06 -36.51 -18.61
C ARG A 154 16.20 -37.88 -19.28
N ILE A 155 16.23 -38.96 -18.49
CA ILE A 155 16.28 -40.35 -18.96
C ILE A 155 15.01 -40.65 -19.77
N PHE A 156 13.85 -40.25 -19.25
CA PHE A 156 12.57 -40.52 -19.90
C PHE A 156 12.40 -39.81 -21.24
N LYS A 157 12.98 -38.61 -21.40
CA LYS A 157 13.04 -37.91 -22.69
C LYS A 157 13.80 -38.74 -23.73
N ILE A 158 14.98 -39.26 -23.38
CA ILE A 158 15.81 -40.10 -24.27
C ILE A 158 15.04 -41.38 -24.64
N LEU A 159 14.36 -41.99 -23.67
CA LEU A 159 13.52 -43.17 -23.90
C LEU A 159 12.39 -42.87 -24.91
N CYS A 160 11.69 -41.74 -24.74
CA CYS A 160 10.63 -41.32 -25.66
C CYS A 160 11.17 -41.04 -27.08
N GLU A 161 12.39 -40.48 -27.19
CA GLU A 161 13.07 -40.27 -28.47
C GLU A 161 13.42 -41.59 -29.16
N ALA A 162 13.89 -42.59 -28.40
CA ALA A 162 14.16 -43.93 -28.88
C ALA A 162 12.89 -44.61 -29.41
N VAL A 163 11.80 -44.62 -28.62
CA VAL A 163 10.52 -45.17 -29.07
C VAL A 163 9.98 -44.40 -30.29
N GLY A 164 10.12 -43.07 -30.32
CA GLY A 164 9.73 -42.24 -31.46
C GLY A 164 10.55 -42.54 -32.72
N HIS A 165 11.81 -42.95 -32.59
CA HIS A 165 12.61 -43.44 -33.72
C HIS A 165 12.02 -44.72 -34.31
N ALA A 166 11.65 -45.69 -33.48
CA ALA A 166 11.00 -46.93 -33.94
C ALA A 166 9.65 -46.65 -34.62
N GLN A 167 8.82 -45.77 -34.04
CA GLN A 167 7.52 -45.39 -34.59
C GLN A 167 7.62 -44.79 -36.00
N ARG A 168 8.65 -43.96 -36.26
CA ARG A 168 8.90 -43.39 -37.61
C ARG A 168 9.25 -44.43 -38.66
N HIS A 169 9.73 -45.61 -38.25
CA HIS A 169 10.01 -46.74 -39.11
C HIS A 169 8.85 -47.75 -39.16
N GLY A 170 7.66 -47.36 -38.65
CA GLY A 170 6.47 -48.20 -38.66
C GLY A 170 6.46 -49.31 -37.60
N VAL A 171 7.37 -49.24 -36.62
CA VAL A 171 7.49 -50.24 -35.56
C VAL A 171 6.76 -49.77 -34.30
N VAL A 172 5.89 -50.62 -33.77
CA VAL A 172 5.18 -50.43 -32.49
C VAL A 172 5.70 -51.46 -31.50
N HIS A 173 6.04 -51.04 -30.28
CA HIS A 173 6.63 -51.93 -29.30
C HIS A 173 5.62 -52.90 -28.68
N ARG A 174 4.40 -52.45 -28.36
CA ARG A 174 3.26 -53.27 -27.86
C ARG A 174 3.44 -53.92 -26.48
N ASP A 175 4.60 -53.77 -25.87
CA ASP A 175 4.93 -54.37 -24.56
C ASP A 175 5.90 -53.51 -23.74
N LEU A 176 5.75 -52.18 -23.81
CA LEU A 176 6.55 -51.29 -23.00
C LEU A 176 6.22 -51.44 -21.52
N LYS A 177 7.24 -51.75 -20.73
CA LYS A 177 7.22 -51.87 -19.27
C LYS A 177 8.63 -51.64 -18.72
N PRO A 178 8.81 -51.33 -17.43
CA PRO A 178 10.13 -51.06 -16.87
C PRO A 178 11.12 -52.22 -17.03
N ALA A 179 10.65 -53.47 -17.05
CA ALA A 179 11.49 -54.65 -17.27
C ALA A 179 12.11 -54.72 -18.68
N ASN A 180 11.53 -54.02 -19.66
CA ASN A 180 12.04 -53.94 -21.03
C ASN A 180 12.88 -52.67 -21.27
N ILE A 181 13.34 -52.02 -20.20
CA ILE A 181 14.18 -50.83 -20.28
C ILE A 181 15.36 -51.04 -19.33
N LEU A 182 16.58 -51.03 -19.86
CA LEU A 182 17.81 -51.09 -19.08
C LEU A 182 18.46 -49.72 -18.98
N ILE A 183 19.05 -49.41 -17.83
CA ILE A 183 19.98 -48.31 -17.64
C ILE A 183 21.38 -48.91 -17.59
N ASP A 184 22.23 -48.53 -18.54
CA ASP A 184 23.60 -48.98 -18.55
C ASP A 184 24.45 -48.29 -17.47
N HIS A 185 25.71 -48.73 -17.35
CA HIS A 185 26.68 -48.15 -16.43
C HIS A 185 27.00 -46.65 -16.66
N GLU A 186 26.67 -46.08 -17.82
CA GLU A 186 26.83 -44.66 -18.13
C GLU A 186 25.56 -43.85 -17.80
N GLY A 187 24.49 -44.52 -17.35
CA GLY A 187 23.20 -43.92 -17.02
C GLY A 187 22.28 -43.72 -18.23
N ALA A 188 22.60 -44.31 -19.38
CA ALA A 188 21.80 -44.19 -20.60
C ALA A 188 20.72 -45.29 -20.67
N PRO A 189 19.47 -44.95 -21.08
CA PRO A 189 18.40 -45.93 -21.23
C PRO A 189 18.51 -46.70 -22.54
N HIS A 190 18.16 -47.99 -22.50
CA HIS A 190 18.13 -48.91 -23.64
C HIS A 190 16.81 -49.66 -23.67
N VAL A 191 16.07 -49.53 -24.77
CA VAL A 191 14.81 -50.25 -25.00
C VAL A 191 15.12 -51.67 -25.48
N LEU A 192 14.56 -52.65 -24.79
CA LEU A 192 14.65 -54.07 -25.10
C LEU A 192 13.37 -54.58 -25.76
N ASP A 193 13.48 -55.71 -26.48
CA ASP A 193 12.36 -56.63 -26.75
C ASP A 193 11.07 -55.97 -27.28
N PHE A 194 11.14 -55.37 -28.47
CA PHE A 194 9.93 -55.07 -29.24
C PHE A 194 9.12 -56.35 -29.38
N GLY A 195 7.80 -56.28 -29.17
CA GLY A 195 6.90 -57.39 -28.77
C GLY A 195 6.69 -58.56 -29.75
N LEU A 196 7.75 -59.02 -30.42
CA LEU A 196 7.88 -60.15 -31.35
C LEU A 196 7.08 -61.40 -30.95
N ALA A 197 7.03 -61.72 -29.66
CA ALA A 197 6.33 -62.90 -29.15
C ALA A 197 4.80 -62.74 -29.09
N LYS A 198 4.27 -61.52 -28.99
CA LYS A 198 2.81 -61.26 -28.97
C LYS A 198 2.20 -61.26 -30.36
N VAL A 199 3.04 -61.03 -31.37
CA VAL A 199 2.62 -60.95 -32.78
C VAL A 199 2.45 -62.34 -33.39
N ALA A 200 3.21 -63.32 -32.88
CA ALA A 200 3.15 -64.73 -33.20
C ALA A 200 1.94 -65.48 -32.60
N ALA A 201 1.35 -64.98 -31.51
CA ALA A 201 0.36 -65.71 -30.72
C ALA A 201 -1.11 -65.44 -31.10
N GLY A 202 -1.37 -64.66 -32.17
CA GLY A 202 -2.71 -64.09 -32.38
C GLY A 202 -3.12 -63.16 -31.23
N SER A 203 -4.17 -62.38 -31.41
CA SER A 203 -4.64 -61.48 -30.36
C SER A 203 -4.96 -62.24 -29.07
N ILE A 204 -4.32 -61.81 -27.98
CA ILE A 204 -4.23 -62.47 -26.67
C ILE A 204 -5.59 -62.63 -25.94
N ILE A 205 -6.72 -62.30 -26.58
CA ILE A 205 -8.06 -62.30 -25.95
C ILE A 205 -9.05 -63.25 -26.66
N GLU A 206 -8.61 -64.09 -27.61
CA GLU A 206 -9.55 -64.99 -28.31
C GLU A 206 -9.68 -66.42 -27.76
N THR A 207 -8.93 -66.84 -26.73
CA THR A 207 -9.10 -68.20 -26.19
C THR A 207 -9.70 -68.21 -24.79
N GLN A 208 -11.00 -68.49 -24.75
CA GLN A 208 -11.75 -68.90 -23.59
C GLN A 208 -11.14 -70.19 -23.00
N THR A 209 -10.40 -70.10 -21.90
CA THR A 209 -10.31 -71.13 -20.85
C THR A 209 -9.65 -70.56 -19.58
N PRO A 210 -10.25 -70.68 -18.39
CA PRO A 210 -9.72 -70.15 -17.15
C PRO A 210 -8.74 -71.14 -16.52
N LEU A 211 -7.59 -71.40 -17.16
CA LEU A 211 -6.57 -72.28 -16.57
C LEU A 211 -5.16 -71.67 -16.72
N THR A 212 -4.60 -71.32 -15.55
CA THR A 212 -3.21 -70.97 -15.27
C THR A 212 -2.64 -69.74 -15.99
N ILE A 213 -3.22 -68.56 -15.73
CA ILE A 213 -2.58 -67.28 -16.07
C ILE A 213 -1.32 -67.12 -15.22
N SER A 214 -0.15 -67.06 -15.86
CA SER A 214 1.14 -66.87 -15.16
C SER A 214 1.21 -65.52 -14.45
N ARG A 215 1.89 -65.47 -13.29
CA ARG A 215 2.04 -64.25 -12.45
C ARG A 215 2.70 -63.08 -13.19
N GLU A 216 3.54 -63.39 -14.18
CA GLU A 216 4.24 -62.42 -15.03
C GLU A 216 3.34 -61.78 -16.10
N PHE A 217 2.33 -62.52 -16.57
CA PHE A 217 1.30 -62.01 -17.50
C PHE A 217 0.43 -60.95 -16.82
N ILE A 218 0.08 -61.17 -15.55
CA ILE A 218 -0.66 -60.19 -14.73
C ILE A 218 0.16 -58.91 -14.53
N GLY A 219 1.47 -59.00 -14.27
CA GLY A 219 2.33 -57.83 -14.08
C GLY A 219 2.52 -56.97 -15.34
N THR A 220 2.42 -57.57 -16.52
CA THR A 220 2.52 -56.87 -17.82
C THR A 220 1.24 -56.10 -18.15
N LEU A 221 0.09 -56.57 -17.66
CA LEU A 221 -1.22 -55.96 -17.91
C LEU A 221 -1.32 -54.51 -17.40
N HIS A 222 -0.60 -54.18 -16.32
CA HIS A 222 -0.71 -52.87 -15.68
C HIS A 222 -0.27 -51.69 -16.57
N TYR A 223 0.55 -51.97 -17.59
CA TYR A 223 1.03 -50.97 -18.56
C TYR A 223 0.26 -50.99 -19.88
N ALA A 224 -0.72 -51.89 -20.03
CA ALA A 224 -1.52 -52.02 -21.24
C ALA A 224 -2.38 -50.75 -21.46
N SER A 225 -2.49 -50.37 -22.72
CA SER A 225 -3.37 -49.28 -23.15
C SER A 225 -4.85 -49.73 -23.17
N PRO A 226 -5.82 -48.79 -23.05
CA PRO A 226 -7.25 -49.10 -23.11
C PRO A 226 -7.64 -49.95 -24.33
N GLU A 227 -7.13 -49.62 -25.51
CA GLU A 227 -7.35 -50.38 -26.74
C GLU A 227 -6.83 -51.82 -26.69
N GLN A 228 -5.72 -52.08 -25.99
CA GLN A 228 -5.21 -53.44 -25.78
C GLN A 228 -6.08 -54.26 -24.82
N THR A 229 -6.83 -53.61 -23.93
CA THR A 229 -7.76 -54.30 -23.02
C THR A 229 -9.11 -54.65 -23.66
N LEU A 230 -9.45 -53.98 -24.76
CA LEU A 230 -10.71 -54.18 -25.50
C LEU A 230 -10.64 -55.32 -26.52
N GLY A 231 -9.45 -55.85 -26.80
CA GLY A 231 -9.26 -57.07 -27.58
C GLY A 231 -9.38 -56.92 -29.10
N ASP A 232 -9.71 -55.74 -29.63
CA ASP A 232 -9.75 -55.47 -31.06
C ASP A 232 -8.35 -55.11 -31.60
N PRO A 233 -7.71 -56.00 -32.40
CA PRO A 233 -6.35 -55.78 -32.89
C PRO A 233 -6.24 -54.60 -33.86
N SER A 234 -7.34 -54.19 -34.49
CA SER A 234 -7.38 -53.06 -35.44
C SER A 234 -7.24 -51.70 -34.75
N LEU A 235 -7.46 -51.64 -33.43
CA LEU A 235 -7.37 -50.42 -32.63
C LEU A 235 -5.98 -50.19 -32.02
N ILE A 236 -5.07 -51.17 -32.13
CA ILE A 236 -3.72 -51.07 -31.55
C ILE A 236 -2.79 -50.37 -32.54
N ASP A 237 -2.38 -49.15 -32.21
CA ASP A 237 -1.41 -48.36 -32.98
C ASP A 237 -0.29 -47.80 -32.08
N MET A 238 0.61 -46.99 -32.66
CA MET A 238 1.75 -46.40 -31.95
C MET A 238 1.39 -45.57 -30.71
N ARG A 239 0.14 -45.09 -30.60
CA ARG A 239 -0.33 -44.30 -29.43
C ARG A 239 -0.58 -45.19 -28.20
N GLY A 240 -0.62 -46.51 -28.38
CA GLY A 240 -0.57 -47.47 -27.28
C GLY A 240 0.76 -47.41 -26.53
N ASP A 241 1.87 -47.26 -27.25
CA ASP A 241 3.21 -47.11 -26.64
C ASP A 241 3.34 -45.79 -25.89
N VAL A 242 2.74 -44.70 -26.41
CA VAL A 242 2.69 -43.40 -25.71
C VAL A 242 1.95 -43.53 -24.38
N TYR A 243 0.85 -44.28 -24.34
CA TYR A 243 0.12 -44.54 -23.11
C TYR A 243 0.96 -45.35 -22.12
N ALA A 244 1.61 -46.42 -22.58
CA ALA A 244 2.49 -47.25 -21.75
C ALA A 244 3.65 -46.43 -21.15
N LEU A 245 4.29 -45.56 -21.95
CA LEU A 245 5.27 -44.59 -21.47
C LEU A 245 4.68 -43.65 -20.41
N GLY A 246 3.46 -43.15 -20.62
CA GLY A 246 2.73 -42.36 -19.63
C GLY A 246 2.53 -43.09 -18.30
N VAL A 247 2.17 -44.39 -18.32
CA VAL A 247 2.01 -45.21 -17.12
C VAL A 247 3.34 -45.41 -16.41
N ILE A 248 4.41 -45.72 -17.15
CA ILE A 248 5.75 -45.89 -16.59
C ILE A 248 6.21 -44.60 -15.91
N LEU A 249 6.15 -43.45 -16.60
CA LEU A 249 6.60 -42.18 -16.02
C LEU A 249 5.75 -41.79 -14.80
N TYR A 250 4.43 -41.99 -14.87
CA TYR A 250 3.55 -41.74 -13.72
C TYR A 250 4.00 -42.56 -12.49
N GLN A 251 4.30 -43.85 -12.69
CA GLN A 251 4.74 -44.73 -11.62
C GLN A 251 6.11 -44.32 -11.07
N LEU A 252 7.07 -43.96 -11.91
CA LEU A 252 8.39 -43.51 -11.47
C LEU A 252 8.33 -42.21 -10.64
N LEU A 253 7.43 -41.29 -10.99
CA LEU A 253 7.31 -39.99 -10.31
C LEU A 253 6.45 -40.01 -9.05
N THR A 254 5.53 -40.98 -8.94
CA THR A 254 4.55 -41.02 -7.83
C THR A 254 4.68 -42.27 -6.94
N GLY A 255 5.39 -43.30 -7.39
CA GLY A 255 5.46 -44.60 -6.73
C GLY A 255 4.17 -45.43 -6.84
N ALA A 256 3.14 -44.94 -7.54
CA ALA A 256 1.83 -45.58 -7.66
C ALA A 256 1.37 -45.67 -9.13
N PHE A 257 0.40 -46.54 -9.42
CA PHE A 257 -0.25 -46.56 -10.73
C PHE A 257 -1.30 -45.45 -10.86
N PRO A 258 -1.60 -44.97 -12.08
CA PRO A 258 -2.60 -43.92 -12.31
C PRO A 258 -4.04 -44.31 -11.94
N TYR A 259 -4.33 -45.61 -11.87
CA TYR A 259 -5.62 -46.20 -11.47
C TYR A 259 -5.38 -47.51 -10.69
N PRO A 260 -6.40 -48.06 -10.01
CA PRO A 260 -6.22 -49.28 -9.22
C PRO A 260 -5.96 -50.51 -10.10
N VAL A 261 -4.88 -51.22 -9.82
CA VAL A 261 -4.45 -52.45 -10.53
C VAL A 261 -4.54 -53.71 -9.66
N VAL A 262 -5.29 -53.64 -8.56
CA VAL A 262 -5.50 -54.76 -7.62
C VAL A 262 -6.94 -55.26 -7.80
N GLY A 263 -7.12 -56.58 -7.89
CA GLY A 263 -8.43 -57.22 -8.03
C GLY A 263 -8.40 -58.40 -8.99
N ASP A 264 -9.58 -58.91 -9.34
CA ASP A 264 -9.75 -59.89 -10.41
C ASP A 264 -9.45 -59.27 -11.79
N LEU A 265 -9.05 -60.10 -12.75
CA LEU A 265 -8.63 -59.67 -14.09
C LEU A 265 -9.64 -58.72 -14.75
N LYS A 266 -10.93 -59.03 -14.65
CA LYS A 266 -12.01 -58.22 -15.23
C LYS A 266 -12.07 -56.81 -14.62
N THR A 267 -11.88 -56.68 -13.31
CA THR A 267 -11.87 -55.37 -12.64
C THR A 267 -10.67 -54.54 -13.05
N VAL A 268 -9.48 -55.15 -13.14
CA VAL A 268 -8.27 -54.44 -13.58
C VAL A 268 -8.41 -53.96 -15.03
N LEU A 269 -8.90 -54.80 -15.95
CA LEU A 269 -9.17 -54.41 -17.34
C LEU A 269 -10.15 -53.23 -17.41
N ARG A 270 -11.24 -53.27 -16.64
CA ARG A 270 -12.20 -52.16 -16.57
C ARG A 270 -11.57 -50.87 -16.04
N HIS A 271 -10.73 -50.94 -15.02
CA HIS A 271 -10.03 -49.76 -14.51
C HIS A 271 -9.10 -49.15 -15.56
N ILE A 272 -8.37 -49.98 -16.30
CA ILE A 272 -7.52 -49.53 -17.41
C ILE A 272 -8.37 -48.85 -18.50
N ALA A 273 -9.51 -49.42 -18.87
CA ALA A 273 -10.35 -48.89 -19.93
C ALA A 273 -11.09 -47.59 -19.55
N GLU A 274 -11.68 -47.53 -18.35
CA GLU A 274 -12.72 -46.54 -18.02
C GLU A 274 -12.33 -45.54 -16.93
N THR A 275 -11.43 -45.91 -16.01
CA THR A 275 -11.17 -45.07 -14.82
C THR A 275 -10.24 -43.91 -15.18
N PRO A 276 -10.62 -42.64 -14.90
CA PRO A 276 -9.75 -41.51 -15.17
C PRO A 276 -8.48 -41.58 -14.31
N PRO A 277 -7.30 -41.25 -14.87
CA PRO A 277 -6.06 -41.27 -14.12
C PRO A 277 -6.12 -40.24 -12.98
N ARG A 278 -5.66 -40.64 -11.79
CA ARG A 278 -5.48 -39.72 -10.67
C ARG A 278 -4.46 -38.65 -11.05
N ARG A 279 -4.64 -37.42 -10.57
CA ARG A 279 -3.69 -36.33 -10.85
C ARG A 279 -2.35 -36.62 -10.18
N PRO A 280 -1.22 -36.58 -10.90
CA PRO A 280 0.11 -36.79 -10.32
C PRO A 280 0.38 -35.86 -9.12
N SER A 281 0.06 -34.57 -9.24
CA SER A 281 0.27 -33.60 -8.15
C SER A 281 -0.64 -33.82 -6.94
N ALA A 282 -1.71 -34.61 -7.08
CA ALA A 282 -2.59 -34.99 -5.97
C ALA A 282 -2.09 -36.24 -5.24
N VAL A 283 -1.27 -37.07 -5.90
CA VAL A 283 -0.62 -38.25 -5.30
C VAL A 283 0.73 -37.87 -4.70
N ASN A 284 1.50 -37.04 -5.41
CA ASN A 284 2.77 -36.49 -4.94
C ASN A 284 2.73 -34.96 -5.05
N SER A 285 2.49 -34.28 -3.93
CA SER A 285 2.34 -32.81 -3.85
C SER A 285 3.62 -32.03 -4.18
N ASN A 286 4.77 -32.71 -4.24
CA ASN A 286 6.04 -32.12 -4.65
C ASN A 286 6.18 -31.99 -6.18
N LEU A 287 5.29 -32.61 -6.97
CA LEU A 287 5.31 -32.48 -8.42
C LEU A 287 4.67 -31.15 -8.85
N PRO A 288 5.35 -30.35 -9.71
CA PRO A 288 4.75 -29.13 -10.27
C PRO A 288 3.49 -29.43 -11.08
N ARG A 289 2.48 -28.55 -11.00
CA ARG A 289 1.19 -28.73 -11.71
C ARG A 289 1.33 -28.87 -13.23
N ASP A 290 2.40 -28.37 -13.81
CA ASP A 290 2.66 -28.52 -15.24
C ASP A 290 2.96 -29.99 -15.61
N MET A 291 3.37 -30.83 -14.65
CA MET A 291 3.52 -32.28 -14.82
C MET A 291 2.18 -33.00 -14.97
N ASP A 292 1.10 -32.48 -14.36
CA ASP A 292 -0.24 -33.01 -14.58
C ASP A 292 -0.63 -32.90 -16.05
N ALA A 293 -0.29 -31.79 -16.71
CA ALA A 293 -0.62 -31.59 -18.12
C ALA A 293 0.06 -32.64 -19.01
N ILE A 294 1.34 -32.94 -18.75
CA ILE A 294 2.10 -33.92 -19.54
C ILE A 294 1.53 -35.33 -19.34
N LEU A 295 1.40 -35.76 -18.08
CA LEU A 295 0.98 -37.13 -17.77
C LEU A 295 -0.49 -37.40 -18.10
N LEU A 296 -1.40 -36.44 -17.83
CA LEU A 296 -2.82 -36.63 -18.15
C LEU A 296 -3.08 -36.62 -19.66
N THR A 297 -2.26 -35.90 -20.45
CA THR A 297 -2.33 -35.96 -21.91
C THR A 297 -1.88 -37.33 -22.41
N ALA A 298 -0.73 -37.84 -21.94
CA ALA A 298 -0.24 -39.18 -22.31
C ALA A 298 -1.22 -40.30 -21.90
N LEU A 299 -1.86 -40.16 -20.73
CA LEU A 299 -2.79 -41.15 -20.15
C LEU A 299 -4.26 -40.95 -20.56
N SER A 300 -4.54 -40.10 -21.55
CA SER A 300 -5.91 -39.86 -22.00
C SER A 300 -6.54 -41.15 -22.53
N LYS A 301 -7.76 -41.50 -22.11
CA LYS A 301 -8.41 -42.74 -22.59
C LYS A 301 -8.69 -42.69 -24.09
N ASN A 302 -9.09 -41.51 -24.60
CA ASN A 302 -9.25 -41.28 -26.02
C ASN A 302 -7.88 -41.11 -26.72
N ARG A 303 -7.56 -42.02 -27.65
CA ARG A 303 -6.32 -42.01 -28.45
C ARG A 303 -6.08 -40.68 -29.18
N ALA A 304 -7.12 -40.02 -29.69
CA ALA A 304 -7.00 -38.74 -30.40
C ALA A 304 -6.60 -37.57 -29.49
N SER A 305 -6.80 -37.72 -28.18
CA SER A 305 -6.46 -36.71 -27.18
C SER A 305 -5.09 -36.93 -26.54
N ARG A 306 -4.37 -37.99 -26.90
CA ARG A 306 -2.99 -38.25 -26.46
C ARG A 306 -1.99 -37.49 -27.32
N TYR A 307 -0.72 -37.51 -26.93
CA TYR A 307 0.35 -37.23 -27.89
C TYR A 307 0.28 -38.23 -29.03
N GLN A 308 0.42 -37.76 -30.26
CA GLN A 308 0.29 -38.62 -31.44
C GLN A 308 1.56 -39.44 -31.67
N THR A 309 2.70 -39.01 -31.14
CA THR A 309 3.98 -39.73 -31.19
C THR A 309 4.71 -39.67 -29.85
N ALA A 310 5.62 -40.61 -29.61
CA ALA A 310 6.50 -40.55 -28.44
C ALA A 310 7.47 -39.35 -28.50
N THR A 311 7.83 -38.88 -29.69
CA THR A 311 8.63 -37.66 -29.87
C THR A 311 7.91 -36.42 -29.36
N GLU A 312 6.60 -36.28 -29.57
CA GLU A 312 5.82 -35.16 -29.02
C GLU A 312 5.82 -35.15 -27.48
N LEU A 313 5.73 -36.33 -26.86
CA LEU A 313 5.87 -36.47 -25.41
C LEU A 313 7.29 -36.06 -24.95
N ALA A 314 8.34 -36.47 -25.67
CA ALA A 314 9.72 -36.11 -25.38
C ALA A 314 9.94 -34.59 -25.44
N GLU A 315 9.34 -33.91 -26.42
CA GLU A 315 9.44 -32.46 -26.57
C GLU A 315 8.83 -31.72 -25.38
N ASP A 316 7.65 -32.11 -24.92
CA ASP A 316 7.00 -31.44 -23.78
C ASP A 316 7.72 -31.72 -22.46
N ILE A 317 8.33 -32.90 -22.30
CA ILE A 317 9.28 -33.15 -21.19
C ILE A 317 10.49 -32.20 -21.31
N GLY A 318 11.05 -32.02 -22.51
CA GLY A 318 12.15 -31.08 -22.75
C GLY A 318 11.78 -29.61 -22.46
N ARG A 319 10.58 -29.19 -22.84
CA ARG A 319 10.06 -27.84 -22.52
C ARG A 319 9.89 -27.65 -21.03
N PHE A 320 9.38 -28.66 -20.32
CA PHE A 320 9.29 -28.64 -18.87
C PHE A 320 10.66 -28.48 -18.20
N LEU A 321 11.66 -29.25 -18.63
CA LEU A 321 13.03 -29.18 -18.10
C LEU A 321 13.69 -27.82 -18.31
N THR A 322 13.37 -27.14 -19.42
CA THR A 322 13.95 -25.83 -19.79
C THR A 322 13.10 -24.63 -19.37
N GLY A 323 11.96 -24.84 -18.68
CA GLY A 323 11.05 -23.78 -18.26
C GLY A 323 10.28 -23.11 -19.40
N GLN A 324 10.17 -23.76 -20.56
CA GLN A 324 9.43 -23.27 -21.72
C GLN A 324 7.94 -23.64 -21.64
N PRO A 325 7.05 -22.89 -22.32
CA PRO A 325 5.62 -23.20 -22.35
C PRO A 325 5.32 -24.57 -22.95
N LEU A 326 4.58 -25.43 -22.24
CA LEU A 326 4.19 -26.77 -22.71
C LEU A 326 3.17 -26.72 -23.87
N ARG A 327 3.22 -27.67 -24.82
CA ARG A 327 2.19 -27.81 -25.87
C ARG A 327 0.89 -28.40 -25.34
N ALA A 328 0.98 -29.33 -24.39
CA ALA A 328 -0.19 -29.96 -23.74
C ALA A 328 -1.12 -28.96 -23.05
N ARG A 329 -0.61 -27.78 -22.70
CA ARG A 329 -1.40 -26.67 -22.15
C ARG A 329 -1.71 -25.70 -23.28
N ARG A 330 -2.98 -25.64 -23.75
CA ARG A 330 -3.40 -24.60 -24.73
C ARG A 330 -2.86 -23.25 -24.28
N ALA A 331 -2.07 -22.61 -25.15
CA ALA A 331 -1.31 -21.40 -24.86
C ALA A 331 -2.24 -20.24 -24.50
N SER A 332 -2.56 -20.09 -23.22
CA SER A 332 -3.21 -18.88 -22.73
C SER A 332 -2.18 -17.74 -22.81
N LEU A 333 -2.53 -16.64 -23.46
CA LEU A 333 -1.67 -15.45 -23.59
C LEU A 333 -1.14 -14.99 -22.22
N SER A 334 -1.93 -15.13 -21.16
CA SER A 334 -1.53 -14.79 -19.79
C SER A 334 -0.47 -15.74 -19.19
N TYR A 335 -0.40 -16.99 -19.62
CA TYR A 335 0.62 -17.94 -19.19
C TYR A 335 1.98 -17.62 -19.84
N VAL A 336 1.97 -17.32 -21.15
CA VAL A 336 3.19 -16.99 -21.91
C VAL A 336 3.78 -15.64 -21.48
N THR A 337 2.94 -14.61 -21.30
CA THR A 337 3.42 -13.29 -20.84
C THR A 337 3.94 -13.35 -19.41
N ARG A 338 3.33 -14.17 -18.53
CA ARG A 338 3.82 -14.39 -17.15
C ARG A 338 5.21 -15.01 -17.12
N ILE A 339 5.44 -16.06 -17.91
CA ILE A 339 6.76 -16.74 -17.95
C ILE A 339 7.84 -15.77 -18.44
N ARG A 340 7.58 -15.03 -19.53
CA ARG A 340 8.53 -14.05 -20.07
C ARG A 340 8.79 -12.88 -19.10
N ALA A 341 7.77 -12.37 -18.43
CA ALA A 341 7.92 -11.33 -17.42
C ALA A 341 8.74 -11.81 -16.22
N GLN A 342 8.52 -13.05 -15.76
CA GLN A 342 9.28 -13.64 -14.67
C GLN A 342 10.75 -13.86 -15.02
N GLU A 343 11.05 -14.25 -16.26
CA GLU A 343 12.41 -14.42 -16.76
C GLU A 343 13.14 -13.07 -16.85
N MET A 344 12.46 -12.04 -17.35
CA MET A 344 13.02 -10.67 -17.45
C MET A 344 13.28 -10.06 -16.06
N VAL A 345 12.35 -10.26 -15.11
CA VAL A 345 12.53 -9.84 -13.71
C VAL A 345 13.67 -10.61 -13.05
N ARG A 346 13.81 -11.92 -13.27
CA ARG A 346 14.91 -12.72 -12.70
C ARG A 346 16.28 -12.32 -13.26
N ARG A 347 16.35 -11.99 -14.55
CA ARG A 347 17.59 -11.61 -15.24
C ARG A 347 18.07 -10.20 -14.89
N TYR A 348 17.15 -9.27 -14.56
CA TYR A 348 17.47 -7.87 -14.27
C TYR A 348 16.86 -7.35 -12.95
N ARG A 349 16.88 -8.15 -11.88
CA ARG A 349 16.14 -7.89 -10.61
C ARG A 349 16.35 -6.49 -10.02
N MET A 350 17.59 -6.01 -10.01
CA MET A 350 17.91 -4.66 -9.51
C MET A 350 17.48 -3.59 -10.50
N GLY A 351 17.72 -3.81 -11.79
CA GLY A 351 17.31 -2.91 -12.86
C GLY A 351 15.81 -2.72 -12.94
N THR A 352 15.01 -3.78 -12.80
CA THR A 352 13.54 -3.69 -12.84
C THR A 352 12.97 -2.98 -11.62
N SER A 353 13.52 -3.20 -10.42
CA SER A 353 13.07 -2.53 -9.20
C SER A 353 13.43 -1.04 -9.22
N LEU A 354 14.65 -0.72 -9.67
CA LEU A 354 15.08 0.67 -9.83
C LEU A 354 14.27 1.39 -10.91
N LEU A 355 14.02 0.73 -12.05
CA LEU A 355 13.19 1.28 -13.12
C LEU A 355 11.76 1.56 -12.66
N LEU A 356 11.15 0.65 -11.89
CA LEU A 356 9.81 0.85 -11.32
C LEU A 356 9.76 2.00 -10.32
N LEU A 357 10.77 2.10 -9.44
CA LEU A 357 10.89 3.20 -8.49
C LEU A 357 11.05 4.53 -9.23
N VAL A 358 12.00 4.59 -10.17
CA VAL A 358 12.29 5.78 -10.99
C VAL A 358 11.06 6.16 -11.81
N ALA A 359 10.38 5.21 -12.45
CA ALA A 359 9.16 5.49 -13.21
C ALA A 359 8.04 6.03 -12.31
N THR A 360 7.89 5.51 -11.09
CA THR A 360 6.87 5.98 -10.14
C THR A 360 7.18 7.39 -9.63
N VAL A 361 8.45 7.65 -9.30
CA VAL A 361 8.92 8.98 -8.89
C VAL A 361 8.81 9.97 -10.04
N LEU A 362 9.18 9.59 -11.26
CA LEU A 362 9.06 10.44 -12.44
C LEU A 362 7.61 10.68 -12.85
N LEU A 363 6.70 9.71 -12.73
CA LEU A 363 5.27 9.94 -12.96
C LEU A 363 4.69 10.86 -11.88
N GLY A 364 5.03 10.64 -10.61
CA GLY A 364 4.61 11.51 -9.51
C GLY A 364 5.13 12.93 -9.69
N TYR A 365 6.40 13.08 -10.07
CA TYR A 365 7.03 14.35 -10.36
C TYR A 365 6.43 15.00 -11.60
N ALA A 366 6.25 14.28 -12.71
CA ALA A 366 5.66 14.84 -13.93
C ALA A 366 4.18 15.22 -13.74
N ALA A 367 3.42 14.47 -12.94
CA ALA A 367 2.04 14.82 -12.58
C ALA A 367 2.00 16.06 -11.68
N ALA A 368 2.87 16.14 -10.65
CA ALA A 368 2.97 17.31 -9.78
C ALA A 368 3.49 18.54 -10.54
N TYR A 369 4.57 18.39 -11.31
CA TYR A 369 5.18 19.43 -12.14
C TYR A 369 4.24 19.89 -13.25
N GLY A 370 3.51 18.97 -13.89
CA GLY A 370 2.45 19.28 -14.85
C GLY A 370 1.31 20.07 -14.21
N LEU A 371 0.84 19.66 -13.02
CA LEU A 371 -0.17 20.43 -12.27
C LEU A 371 0.32 21.83 -11.88
N LEU A 372 1.58 21.95 -11.47
CA LEU A 372 2.19 23.19 -10.97
C LEU A 372 2.57 24.15 -12.11
N ARG A 373 2.94 23.65 -13.29
CA ARG A 373 3.45 24.47 -14.42
C ARG A 373 2.40 24.79 -15.48
N VAL A 374 1.43 23.90 -15.73
CA VAL A 374 0.41 24.10 -16.79
C VAL A 374 -0.59 25.19 -16.40
N ARG A 375 -0.68 25.55 -15.11
CA ARG A 375 -1.51 26.67 -14.65
C ARG A 375 -0.85 27.36 -13.44
N PRO A 376 -0.10 28.46 -13.61
CA PRO A 376 0.22 29.37 -12.50
C PRO A 376 -1.03 29.82 -11.74
N SER A 377 -2.15 29.87 -12.47
CA SER A 377 -3.47 30.08 -11.89
C SER A 377 -3.96 28.94 -11.00
N LEU A 378 -3.44 27.70 -11.06
CA LEU A 378 -3.77 26.62 -10.14
C LEU A 378 -3.00 26.72 -8.83
N ILE A 379 -1.74 27.18 -8.83
CA ILE A 379 -1.03 27.53 -7.59
C ILE A 379 -1.68 28.77 -6.98
N ALA A 380 -1.87 29.84 -7.75
CA ALA A 380 -2.59 31.02 -7.26
C ALA A 380 -4.07 30.73 -6.96
N ARG A 381 -4.71 29.69 -7.52
CA ARG A 381 -6.04 29.22 -7.11
C ARG A 381 -5.97 28.30 -5.91
N TYR A 382 -4.91 27.52 -5.72
CA TYR A 382 -4.71 26.68 -4.54
C TYR A 382 -4.34 27.55 -3.36
N GLU A 383 -3.48 28.55 -3.52
CA GLU A 383 -3.28 29.66 -2.58
C GLU A 383 -4.60 30.42 -2.39
N ARG A 384 -5.33 30.86 -3.43
CA ARG A 384 -6.66 31.48 -3.24
C ARG A 384 -7.76 30.54 -2.76
N TRP A 385 -7.60 29.22 -2.76
CA TRP A 385 -8.60 28.24 -2.33
C TRP A 385 -8.26 27.67 -0.96
N VAL A 386 -6.98 27.59 -0.62
CA VAL A 386 -6.47 27.41 0.74
C VAL A 386 -6.70 28.73 1.44
N CYS A 387 -6.07 29.85 1.09
CA CYS A 387 -6.39 31.16 1.64
C CYS A 387 -7.86 31.57 1.46
N GLY A 388 -8.61 31.13 0.44
CA GLY A 388 -10.05 31.42 0.30
C GLY A 388 -10.98 30.45 1.04
N GLY A 389 -10.57 29.19 1.23
CA GLY A 389 -11.24 28.20 2.07
C GLY A 389 -10.90 28.37 3.56
N LEU A 390 -9.73 28.95 3.85
CA LEU A 390 -9.28 29.48 5.13
C LEU A 390 -9.85 30.91 5.37
N ALA A 391 -10.03 31.75 4.33
CA ALA A 391 -10.74 33.05 4.42
C ALA A 391 -12.26 32.90 4.44
N GLY A 392 -12.79 31.74 4.04
CA GLY A 392 -14.14 31.32 4.40
C GLY A 392 -14.31 31.09 5.90
N THR A 393 -13.20 31.07 6.64
CA THR A 393 -13.17 30.88 8.09
C THR A 393 -12.42 31.98 8.83
N GLY A 394 -12.08 33.10 8.18
CA GLY A 394 -11.58 34.33 8.80
C GLY A 394 -11.89 35.47 7.83
N GLY A 395 -12.94 36.26 8.10
CA GLY A 395 -13.40 37.28 7.18
C GLY A 395 -12.29 38.30 6.87
N THR A 396 -12.15 38.71 5.62
CA THR A 396 -11.48 39.98 5.31
C THR A 396 -12.39 41.10 5.79
N ALA A 397 -11.88 41.98 6.66
CA ALA A 397 -12.61 43.18 7.09
C ALA A 397 -12.86 44.06 5.86
N ASP A 398 -14.09 44.59 5.70
CA ASP A 398 -14.40 45.55 4.63
C ASP A 398 -14.46 46.99 5.17
N LEU A 399 -14.35 47.12 6.50
CA LEU A 399 -14.39 48.36 7.26
C LEU A 399 -15.61 49.22 6.89
N SER A 400 -16.71 48.58 6.46
CA SER A 400 -17.90 49.28 5.97
C SER A 400 -18.54 50.17 7.04
N SER A 401 -18.43 49.76 8.30
CA SER A 401 -18.95 50.47 9.46
C SER A 401 -17.94 51.39 10.14
N ILE A 402 -16.68 51.43 9.69
CA ILE A 402 -15.58 52.12 10.36
C ILE A 402 -14.98 53.20 9.45
N ARG A 403 -14.75 54.38 10.00
CA ARG A 403 -13.98 55.47 9.39
C ARG A 403 -12.71 55.69 10.18
N ILE A 404 -11.58 55.71 9.50
CA ILE A 404 -10.29 55.91 10.12
C ILE A 404 -9.90 57.36 9.90
N VAL A 405 -9.49 58.07 10.95
CA VAL A 405 -9.02 59.45 10.87
C VAL A 405 -7.55 59.46 11.23
N ALA A 406 -6.71 59.86 10.27
CA ALA A 406 -5.26 59.84 10.39
C ALA A 406 -4.74 61.22 10.80
N LEU A 407 -4.09 61.31 11.96
CA LEU A 407 -3.28 62.46 12.35
C LEU A 407 -1.90 62.34 11.70
N ARG A 408 -1.54 63.23 10.77
CA ARG A 408 -0.36 63.10 9.90
C ARG A 408 0.74 64.10 10.27
N ASP A 409 1.94 63.88 9.72
CA ASP A 409 3.12 64.73 9.98
C ASP A 409 2.94 66.17 9.48
N ASP A 410 2.14 66.34 8.43
CA ASP A 410 1.81 67.63 7.83
C ASP A 410 0.64 68.35 8.51
N THR A 411 0.08 67.81 9.60
CA THR A 411 -0.95 68.48 10.38
C THR A 411 -0.34 69.61 11.24
N ASP A 412 -0.55 70.86 10.82
CA ASP A 412 -0.12 72.06 11.56
C ASP A 412 -1.09 72.32 12.74
N VAL A 413 -0.82 71.67 13.89
CA VAL A 413 -1.69 71.71 15.07
C VAL A 413 -1.87 73.11 15.66
N GLU A 414 -0.86 73.97 15.58
CA GLU A 414 -0.92 75.34 16.13
C GLU A 414 -1.81 76.23 15.27
N ARG A 415 -1.64 76.18 13.94
CA ARG A 415 -2.50 76.91 13.01
C ARG A 415 -3.94 76.42 13.07
N LEU A 416 -4.13 75.10 13.18
CA LEU A 416 -5.43 74.48 13.25
C LEU A 416 -6.17 74.87 14.55
N ALA A 417 -5.45 74.89 15.68
CA ALA A 417 -5.98 75.35 16.95
C ALA A 417 -6.37 76.84 16.89
N ALA A 418 -5.53 77.70 16.31
CA ALA A 418 -5.83 79.11 16.11
C ALA A 418 -7.09 79.31 15.25
N ALA A 419 -7.22 78.57 14.14
CA ALA A 419 -8.40 78.63 13.27
C ALA A 419 -9.70 78.20 13.97
N LEU A 420 -9.60 77.34 15.00
CA LEU A 420 -10.73 76.82 15.76
C LEU A 420 -10.97 77.56 17.09
N ASN A 421 -10.22 78.64 17.35
CA ASN A 421 -10.21 79.40 18.61
C ASN A 421 -9.92 78.52 19.83
N VAL A 422 -8.91 77.64 19.72
CA VAL A 422 -8.44 76.79 20.82
C VAL A 422 -7.08 77.32 21.30
N ASP A 423 -7.09 78.03 22.41
CA ASP A 423 -5.88 78.66 22.95
C ASP A 423 -4.95 77.67 23.66
N GLY A 424 -3.64 77.97 23.57
CA GLY A 424 -2.61 77.27 24.32
C GLY A 424 -2.27 75.89 23.79
N VAL A 425 -2.43 75.65 22.48
CA VAL A 425 -1.94 74.45 21.79
C VAL A 425 -0.54 74.74 21.22
N SER A 426 0.42 73.87 21.49
CA SER A 426 1.77 73.92 20.91
C SER A 426 2.20 72.57 20.36
N ALA A 427 2.86 72.57 19.21
CA ALA A 427 3.46 71.37 18.63
C ALA A 427 4.61 70.79 19.46
N ALA A 428 5.24 71.62 20.32
CA ALA A 428 6.32 71.21 21.21
C ALA A 428 5.82 70.56 22.52
N ASP A 429 4.56 70.77 22.88
CA ASP A 429 3.92 70.19 24.08
C ASP A 429 2.74 69.30 23.67
N TRP A 430 2.97 67.99 23.59
CA TRP A 430 1.94 67.02 23.22
C TRP A 430 0.73 67.00 24.14
N THR A 431 0.87 67.39 25.41
CA THR A 431 -0.26 67.48 26.32
C THR A 431 -1.21 68.58 25.87
N SER A 432 -0.67 69.72 25.43
CA SER A 432 -1.48 70.85 24.95
C SER A 432 -2.32 70.54 23.71
N VAL A 433 -1.89 69.61 22.85
CA VAL A 433 -2.62 69.16 21.65
C VAL A 433 -3.94 68.46 22.01
N ARG A 434 -4.09 67.95 23.24
CA ARG A 434 -5.34 67.37 23.73
C ARG A 434 -6.51 68.36 23.73
N ARG A 435 -6.24 69.66 23.84
CA ARG A 435 -7.28 70.70 23.72
C ARG A 435 -7.90 70.71 22.33
N LEU A 436 -7.05 70.58 21.31
CA LEU A 436 -7.48 70.45 19.92
C LEU A 436 -8.26 69.14 19.71
N HIS A 437 -7.83 68.04 20.34
CA HIS A 437 -8.58 66.78 20.33
C HIS A 437 -9.94 66.88 21.01
N GLY A 438 -10.05 67.58 22.15
CA GLY A 438 -11.33 67.87 22.79
C GLY A 438 -12.28 68.64 21.87
N ARG A 439 -11.76 69.66 21.17
CA ARG A 439 -12.53 70.39 20.16
C ARG A 439 -12.96 69.50 18.99
N PHE A 440 -12.10 68.58 18.57
CA PHE A 440 -12.44 67.58 17.55
C PHE A 440 -13.59 66.68 18.00
N MET A 441 -13.55 66.17 19.23
CA MET A 441 -14.62 65.35 19.79
C MET A 441 -15.97 66.10 19.83
N GLN A 442 -15.95 67.38 20.22
CA GLN A 442 -17.16 68.22 20.17
C GLN A 442 -17.72 68.31 18.74
N LYS A 443 -16.84 68.49 17.74
CA LYS A 443 -17.21 68.50 16.32
C LYS A 443 -17.73 67.14 15.83
N LEU A 444 -17.26 66.02 16.40
CA LEU A 444 -17.78 64.69 16.10
C LEU A 444 -19.16 64.45 16.74
N ALA A 445 -19.45 65.04 17.90
CA ALA A 445 -20.77 64.97 18.54
C ALA A 445 -21.87 65.58 17.65
N GLU A 446 -21.52 66.60 16.85
CA GLU A 446 -22.40 67.18 15.84
C GLU A 446 -22.70 66.19 14.68
N CYS A 447 -21.94 65.12 14.50
CA CYS A 447 -22.01 64.28 13.29
C CYS A 447 -22.94 63.06 13.37
N GLY A 448 -23.40 62.68 14.58
CA GLY A 448 -24.18 61.45 14.77
C GLY A 448 -23.36 60.17 14.51
N VAL A 449 -22.13 60.14 15.00
CA VAL A 449 -21.24 58.96 14.95
C VAL A 449 -21.76 57.85 15.88
N ARG A 450 -21.48 56.59 15.57
CA ARG A 450 -21.91 55.44 16.37
C ARG A 450 -21.05 55.25 17.62
N ALA A 451 -19.74 55.42 17.49
CA ALA A 451 -18.78 55.37 18.58
C ALA A 451 -17.49 56.07 18.11
N VAL A 452 -16.66 56.46 19.07
CA VAL A 452 -15.32 56.98 18.79
C VAL A 452 -14.28 56.09 19.47
N VAL A 453 -13.34 55.57 18.68
CA VAL A 453 -12.23 54.77 19.17
C VAL A 453 -10.96 55.57 19.00
N TRP A 454 -10.24 55.77 20.09
CA TRP A 454 -9.12 56.68 20.17
C TRP A 454 -7.83 55.88 20.36
N ASP A 455 -7.18 55.57 19.25
CA ASP A 455 -5.91 54.85 19.17
C ASP A 455 -4.72 55.82 19.13
N VAL A 456 -4.77 56.82 20.02
CA VAL A 456 -3.69 57.78 20.21
C VAL A 456 -3.30 57.75 21.68
N MET A 457 -2.09 57.28 21.93
CA MET A 457 -1.51 57.08 23.26
C MET A 457 -1.47 58.35 24.13
N PHE A 458 -1.85 58.20 25.41
CA PHE A 458 -1.75 59.23 26.45
C PHE A 458 -0.58 58.92 27.40
N PRO A 459 0.56 59.64 27.32
CA PRO A 459 1.78 59.24 28.03
C PRO A 459 1.83 59.55 29.55
N SER A 460 0.78 60.14 30.16
CA SER A 460 0.81 60.51 31.58
C SER A 460 -0.56 60.45 32.27
N ALA A 461 -0.60 59.85 33.46
CA ALA A 461 -1.78 59.68 34.32
C ALA A 461 -2.21 60.96 35.09
N THR A 462 -1.38 62.00 35.16
CA THR A 462 -1.55 63.09 36.13
C THR A 462 -2.25 64.34 35.62
N GLU A 463 -2.60 64.43 34.33
CA GLU A 463 -3.11 65.69 33.76
C GLU A 463 -4.53 65.57 33.20
N HIS A 464 -5.45 66.17 33.96
CA HIS A 464 -6.81 66.47 33.56
C HIS A 464 -6.79 67.51 32.43
N ASP A 465 -7.32 67.18 31.25
CA ASP A 465 -7.65 68.18 30.23
C ASP A 465 -9.18 68.36 30.18
N PRO A 466 -9.72 69.44 30.79
CA PRO A 466 -11.14 69.76 30.73
C PRO A 466 -11.71 69.79 29.32
N TYR A 467 -10.91 70.13 28.30
CA TYR A 467 -11.36 70.17 26.92
C TYR A 467 -11.59 68.76 26.37
N PHE A 468 -10.68 67.83 26.64
CA PHE A 468 -10.85 66.43 26.22
C PHE A 468 -12.05 65.80 26.93
N VAL A 469 -12.17 65.99 28.25
CA VAL A 469 -13.32 65.52 29.04
C VAL A 469 -14.63 66.11 28.51
N SER A 470 -14.70 67.42 28.30
CA SER A 470 -15.88 68.09 27.75
C SER A 470 -16.26 67.57 26.37
N GLY A 471 -15.28 67.29 25.50
CA GLY A 471 -15.53 66.68 24.19
C GLY A 471 -16.10 65.27 24.28
N VAL A 472 -15.56 64.44 25.19
CA VAL A 472 -16.07 63.09 25.46
C VAL A 472 -17.49 63.14 26.02
N GLU A 473 -17.77 64.01 26.99
CA GLU A 473 -19.11 64.20 27.55
C GLU A 473 -20.09 64.66 26.47
N GLY A 474 -19.66 65.54 25.56
CA GLY A 474 -20.45 65.94 24.39
C GLY A 474 -20.87 64.75 23.54
N LEU A 475 -19.94 63.83 23.22
CA LEU A 475 -20.25 62.61 22.49
C LEU A 475 -21.16 61.66 23.28
N ARG A 476 -20.90 61.47 24.57
CA ARG A 476 -21.74 60.60 25.43
C ARG A 476 -23.17 61.11 25.56
N ASN A 477 -23.37 62.42 25.62
CA ASN A 477 -24.70 63.03 25.63
C ASN A 477 -25.49 62.75 24.33
N THR A 478 -24.80 62.41 23.23
CA THR A 478 -25.45 61.95 21.99
C THR A 478 -25.66 60.42 21.93
N GLY A 479 -25.24 59.68 22.96
CA GLY A 479 -25.29 58.22 23.01
C GLY A 479 -24.10 57.52 22.32
N ALA A 480 -23.09 58.27 21.88
CA ALA A 480 -21.89 57.71 21.25
C ALA A 480 -20.80 57.45 22.32
N PRO A 481 -20.42 56.19 22.58
CA PRO A 481 -19.37 55.89 23.55
C PRO A 481 -18.00 56.26 22.97
N VAL A 482 -17.09 56.62 23.86
CA VAL A 482 -15.68 56.86 23.54
C VAL A 482 -14.85 55.74 24.17
N VAL A 483 -14.03 55.09 23.36
CA VAL A 483 -13.11 54.02 23.78
C VAL A 483 -11.68 54.46 23.55
N VAL A 484 -10.85 54.44 24.60
CA VAL A 484 -9.47 54.94 24.54
C VAL A 484 -8.48 53.79 24.65
N ALA A 485 -7.44 53.84 23.81
CA ALA A 485 -6.28 52.97 23.90
C ALA A 485 -5.40 53.33 25.11
N VAL A 486 -4.98 52.31 25.85
CA VAL A 486 -4.09 52.45 27.02
C VAL A 486 -2.82 51.62 26.81
N ALA A 487 -1.67 52.14 27.23
CA ALA A 487 -0.41 51.40 27.39
C ALA A 487 0.44 52.06 28.49
N PRO A 488 1.37 51.34 29.16
CA PRO A 488 1.58 49.88 29.12
C PRO A 488 0.48 49.10 29.84
N TRP A 489 0.24 47.88 29.39
CA TRP A 489 -0.71 46.95 29.99
C TRP A 489 -0.07 46.35 31.23
N TRP A 490 -0.64 46.67 32.40
CA TRP A 490 -0.18 46.20 33.70
C TRP A 490 1.20 46.65 34.15
N PHE A 491 1.23 47.84 34.75
CA PHE A 491 2.04 47.96 35.96
C PHE A 491 1.28 47.31 37.12
N ASP A 492 1.98 46.77 38.12
CA ASP A 492 1.43 46.53 39.46
C ASP A 492 1.05 47.88 40.16
N GLY A 493 0.56 48.86 39.39
CA GLY A 493 0.24 50.24 39.75
C GLY A 493 -1.04 50.73 39.03
N PRO A 494 -1.51 51.95 39.31
CA PRO A 494 -2.78 52.46 38.80
C PRO A 494 -2.79 52.58 37.27
N LEU A 495 -4.00 52.45 36.69
CA LEU A 495 -4.28 52.72 35.27
C LEU A 495 -3.56 54.01 34.84
N GLN A 496 -2.77 53.95 33.77
CA GLN A 496 -2.07 55.12 33.19
C GLN A 496 -3.04 56.03 32.40
N LEU A 497 -4.25 56.18 32.94
CA LEU A 497 -5.30 57.05 32.44
C LEU A 497 -5.77 57.90 33.62
N SER A 498 -5.90 59.20 33.41
CA SER A 498 -6.42 60.13 34.40
C SER A 498 -7.77 59.62 34.97
N PRO A 499 -7.99 59.62 36.30
CA PRO A 499 -9.24 59.17 36.90
C PRO A 499 -10.48 59.88 36.33
N ALA A 500 -10.34 61.16 35.97
CA ALA A 500 -11.42 61.92 35.36
C ALA A 500 -11.76 61.43 33.95
N ILE A 501 -10.74 61.09 33.14
CA ILE A 501 -10.96 60.52 31.80
C ILE A 501 -11.53 59.11 31.94
N ALA A 502 -10.96 58.28 32.83
CA ALA A 502 -11.41 56.91 33.08
C ALA A 502 -12.88 56.80 33.54
N GLN A 503 -13.42 57.85 34.17
CA GLN A 503 -14.84 57.93 34.54
C GLN A 503 -15.76 58.25 33.35
N VAL A 504 -15.23 58.87 32.30
CA VAL A 504 -16.03 59.31 31.15
C VAL A 504 -15.80 58.50 29.87
N VAL A 505 -14.80 57.62 29.81
CA VAL A 505 -14.54 56.73 28.66
C VAL A 505 -14.61 55.26 29.06
N GLN A 506 -14.79 54.41 28.05
CA GLN A 506 -14.36 53.02 28.15
C GLN A 506 -12.92 52.91 27.66
N TRP A 507 -12.23 51.84 28.02
CA TRP A 507 -10.85 51.64 27.62
C TRP A 507 -10.58 50.17 27.34
N GLY A 508 -9.62 49.98 26.47
CA GLY A 508 -8.99 48.69 26.20
C GLY A 508 -7.59 49.01 25.72
N GLY A 509 -6.88 48.02 25.20
CA GLY A 509 -5.55 48.38 24.73
C GLY A 509 -4.96 47.62 23.61
N ALA A 510 -3.85 48.23 23.25
CA ALA A 510 -3.48 48.37 21.86
C ALA A 510 -2.17 47.64 21.65
N ILE A 511 -2.17 46.36 22.03
CA ILE A 511 -1.08 45.45 21.70
C ILE A 511 -1.48 44.74 20.42
N ALA A 512 -0.56 44.74 19.48
CA ALA A 512 -0.60 43.87 18.34
C ALA A 512 0.80 43.28 18.15
N ASP A 513 0.85 41.97 17.88
CA ASP A 513 2.10 41.25 17.63
C ASP A 513 2.26 41.08 16.11
N PHE A 514 3.43 41.48 15.62
CA PHE A 514 3.75 41.59 14.21
C PHE A 514 5.03 40.82 13.90
N ASP A 515 4.89 39.70 13.19
CA ASP A 515 6.03 38.90 12.69
C ASP A 515 6.51 39.37 11.30
N GLY A 516 6.06 40.53 10.80
CA GLY A 516 6.32 41.01 9.43
C GLY A 516 5.59 40.22 8.32
N ASP A 517 5.12 39.01 8.63
CA ASP A 517 4.33 38.14 7.76
C ASP A 517 2.83 38.19 8.10
N SER A 518 1.98 38.30 7.07
CA SER A 518 0.53 38.12 7.19
C SER A 518 0.23 36.66 7.56
N PRO A 519 -0.66 36.40 8.54
CA PRO A 519 -1.73 37.28 9.02
C PRO A 519 -1.49 37.98 10.37
N TRP A 520 -2.20 39.09 10.62
CA TRP A 520 -1.98 40.01 11.75
C TRP A 520 -2.61 39.50 13.04
N LYS A 521 -1.92 39.57 14.18
CA LYS A 521 -2.47 39.16 15.48
C LYS A 521 -2.95 40.40 16.26
N VAL A 522 -4.26 40.55 16.37
CA VAL A 522 -4.91 41.61 17.15
C VAL A 522 -5.28 41.06 18.51
N GLU A 523 -4.75 41.65 19.57
CA GLU A 523 -5.10 41.28 20.94
C GLU A 523 -6.58 41.58 21.22
N LEU A 524 -7.28 40.59 21.80
CA LEU A 524 -8.66 40.75 22.25
C LEU A 524 -8.79 40.74 23.76
N ALA A 525 -7.93 40.00 24.47
CA ALA A 525 -7.83 40.09 25.92
C ALA A 525 -6.52 39.54 26.46
N VAL A 526 -6.18 39.96 27.67
CA VAL A 526 -5.05 39.45 28.44
C VAL A 526 -5.51 39.02 29.81
N ALA A 527 -4.99 37.91 30.33
CA ALA A 527 -5.28 37.41 31.67
C ALA A 527 -4.04 36.93 32.43
N ARG A 528 -3.85 37.41 33.67
CA ARG A 528 -2.92 36.85 34.66
C ARG A 528 -3.59 35.62 35.25
N PRO A 529 -2.81 34.63 35.67
CA PRO A 529 -3.26 33.70 36.69
C PRO A 529 -3.95 34.42 37.86
N ALA A 530 -5.19 34.01 38.17
CA ALA A 530 -6.00 34.51 39.30
C ALA A 530 -6.50 35.98 39.25
N THR A 531 -6.53 36.61 38.06
CA THR A 531 -7.14 37.96 37.87
C THR A 531 -8.27 37.94 36.84
N GLU A 532 -9.18 38.93 36.88
CA GLU A 532 -10.16 39.12 35.80
C GLU A 532 -9.43 39.49 34.49
N PRO A 533 -9.77 38.88 33.34
CA PRO A 533 -9.21 39.24 32.05
C PRO A 533 -9.50 40.70 31.68
N LEU A 534 -8.54 41.37 31.05
CA LEU A 534 -8.69 42.73 30.54
C LEU A 534 -8.96 42.76 29.02
N PRO A 535 -9.72 43.75 28.51
CA PRO A 535 -10.08 43.87 27.09
C PRO A 535 -9.03 44.53 26.19
N GLY A 536 -8.68 43.89 25.07
CA GLY A 536 -8.02 44.58 23.97
C GLY A 536 -8.91 45.71 23.38
N LEU A 537 -8.31 46.69 22.72
CA LEU A 537 -8.96 47.91 22.20
C LEU A 537 -10.12 47.57 21.26
N SER A 538 -9.89 46.62 20.35
CA SER A 538 -10.88 46.17 19.37
C SER A 538 -12.11 45.54 20.05
N LEU A 539 -11.87 44.76 21.11
CA LEU A 539 -12.95 44.12 21.88
C LEU A 539 -13.73 45.15 22.71
N ALA A 540 -13.02 46.06 23.36
CA ALA A 540 -13.61 47.16 24.10
C ALA A 540 -14.52 48.01 23.19
N ALA A 541 -14.02 48.38 22.01
CA ALA A 541 -14.78 49.13 21.01
C ALA A 541 -16.00 48.37 20.49
N ALA A 542 -15.88 47.05 20.27
CA ALA A 542 -17.00 46.23 19.83
C ALA A 542 -18.09 46.16 20.90
N ALA A 543 -17.71 45.95 22.15
CA ALA A 543 -18.62 45.91 23.29
C ALA A 543 -19.34 47.25 23.48
N ALA A 544 -18.59 48.36 23.49
CA ALA A 544 -19.12 49.72 23.57
C ALA A 544 -20.15 50.00 22.46
N SER A 545 -19.81 49.61 21.23
CA SER A 545 -20.64 49.88 20.05
C SER A 545 -21.92 49.05 20.00
N ARG A 546 -21.99 47.95 20.76
CA ARG A 546 -23.19 47.09 20.88
C ARG A 546 -24.06 47.50 22.05
N GLN A 547 -23.46 47.86 23.18
CA GLN A 547 -24.15 48.27 24.41
C GLN A 547 -23.56 49.60 24.93
N PRO A 548 -23.90 50.75 24.31
CA PRO A 548 -23.29 52.04 24.64
C PRO A 548 -23.57 52.52 26.08
N ASP A 549 -24.69 52.07 26.66
CA ASP A 549 -25.13 52.43 28.02
C ASP A 549 -24.81 51.34 29.06
N ALA A 550 -23.91 50.41 28.76
CA ALA A 550 -23.51 49.34 29.66
C ALA A 550 -22.00 49.21 29.78
N GLU A 551 -21.55 48.78 30.95
CA GLU A 551 -20.21 48.25 31.16
C GLU A 551 -20.19 46.76 30.78
N TYR A 552 -18.99 46.19 30.69
CA TYR A 552 -18.82 44.79 30.33
C TYR A 552 -17.71 44.11 31.14
N ALA A 553 -17.85 42.80 31.30
CA ALA A 553 -16.85 41.91 31.87
C ALA A 553 -16.54 40.79 30.89
N ILE A 554 -15.30 40.32 30.91
CA ILE A 554 -14.80 39.32 29.96
C ILE A 554 -14.42 38.05 30.70
N GLY A 555 -14.78 36.91 30.12
CA GLY A 555 -14.36 35.60 30.58
C GLY A 555 -13.80 34.78 29.44
N LEU A 556 -12.68 34.09 29.68
CA LEU A 556 -12.23 33.01 28.81
C LEU A 556 -13.00 31.74 29.19
N ASP A 557 -13.59 31.08 28.19
CA ASP A 557 -14.20 29.77 28.42
C ASP A 557 -13.14 28.74 28.85
N ALA A 558 -13.55 27.67 29.54
CA ALA A 558 -12.65 26.62 30.04
C ALA A 558 -11.84 25.95 28.92
N SER A 559 -12.41 25.90 27.71
CA SER A 559 -11.76 25.40 26.49
C SER A 559 -10.67 26.34 25.94
N ARG A 560 -10.66 27.62 26.35
CA ARG A 560 -9.85 28.71 25.78
C ARG A 560 -10.07 28.94 24.28
N GLU A 561 -11.19 28.48 23.72
CA GLU A 561 -11.52 28.65 22.30
C GLU A 561 -12.44 29.85 22.05
N ARG A 562 -13.06 30.39 23.09
CA ARG A 562 -13.98 31.53 23.00
C ARG A 562 -13.79 32.47 24.16
N LEU A 563 -14.03 33.74 23.87
CA LEU A 563 -14.10 34.81 24.84
C LEU A 563 -15.55 35.26 24.97
N ARG A 564 -16.07 35.29 26.20
CA ARG A 564 -17.43 35.74 26.47
C ARG A 564 -17.42 37.13 27.07
N VAL A 565 -18.19 38.04 26.48
CA VAL A 565 -18.43 39.40 26.96
C VAL A 565 -19.83 39.44 27.58
N ARG A 566 -19.93 39.82 28.85
CA ARG A 566 -21.20 39.98 29.58
C ARG A 566 -21.39 41.42 29.97
N TYR A 567 -22.59 41.94 29.79
CA TYR A 567 -22.89 43.35 30.03
C TYR A 567 -23.55 43.56 31.39
N TYR A 568 -23.24 44.69 32.03
CA TYR A 568 -23.87 45.09 33.29
C TYR A 568 -24.00 46.62 33.39
N ARG A 569 -24.89 47.08 34.25
CA ARG A 569 -24.98 48.49 34.68
C ARG A 569 -24.54 48.59 36.13
N SER A 570 -23.66 49.55 36.42
CA SER A 570 -23.27 49.86 37.80
C SER A 570 -24.32 50.76 38.46
N ASP A 571 -24.62 50.50 39.72
CA ASP A 571 -25.41 51.41 40.55
C ASP A 571 -24.51 52.59 40.97
N PRO A 572 -24.85 53.85 40.61
CA PRO A 572 -24.05 55.02 40.99
C PRO A 572 -23.88 55.18 42.52
N GLN A 573 -24.83 54.70 43.32
CA GLN A 573 -24.75 54.72 44.78
C GLN A 573 -24.02 53.50 45.35
N ARG A 574 -23.90 52.42 44.56
CA ARG A 574 -23.20 51.18 44.93
C ARG A 574 -22.35 50.69 43.75
N PRO A 575 -21.17 51.30 43.49
CA PRO A 575 -20.38 51.02 42.29
C PRO A 575 -19.93 49.56 42.12
N ARG A 576 -19.96 48.76 43.19
CA ARG A 576 -19.66 47.31 43.15
C ARG A 576 -20.87 46.44 42.83
N ALA A 577 -22.09 46.97 42.90
CA ALA A 577 -23.30 46.25 42.56
C ALA A 577 -23.49 46.26 41.03
N ARG A 578 -23.15 45.12 40.40
CA ARG A 578 -23.34 44.89 38.96
C ARG A 578 -24.77 44.39 38.70
N GLN A 579 -25.62 45.20 38.07
CA GLN A 579 -26.89 44.72 37.51
C GLN A 579 -26.62 44.12 36.13
N TRP A 580 -26.48 42.80 36.06
CA TRP A 580 -26.22 42.08 34.81
C TRP A 580 -27.41 42.20 33.84
N LEU A 581 -27.11 42.47 32.58
CA LEU A 581 -28.07 42.38 31.48
C LEU A 581 -28.17 40.92 31.03
N ASP A 582 -29.35 40.49 30.59
CA ASP A 582 -29.59 39.16 30.03
C ASP A 582 -29.18 39.10 28.54
N VAL A 583 -28.01 39.65 28.25
CA VAL A 583 -27.39 39.71 26.91
C VAL A 583 -25.89 39.48 27.10
N PHE A 584 -25.31 38.67 26.22
CA PHE A 584 -23.87 38.44 26.17
C PHE A 584 -23.45 38.27 24.72
N ASP A 585 -22.16 38.49 24.47
CA ASP A 585 -21.53 38.23 23.18
C ASP A 585 -20.44 37.19 23.34
N ASP A 586 -20.26 36.35 22.33
CA ASP A 586 -19.11 35.47 22.21
C ASP A 586 -18.19 36.03 21.11
N ALA A 587 -16.97 36.40 21.49
CA ALA A 587 -15.92 36.79 20.56
C ALA A 587 -15.08 35.55 20.17
N PRO A 588 -14.90 35.28 18.87
CA PRO A 588 -14.06 34.19 18.41
C PRO A 588 -12.59 34.49 18.72
N LEU A 589 -11.87 33.46 19.19
CA LEU A 589 -10.43 33.52 19.38
C LEU A 589 -9.73 32.69 18.31
N THR A 590 -8.58 33.17 17.84
CA THR A 590 -7.71 32.32 17.00
C THR A 590 -6.84 31.42 17.87
N ALA A 591 -6.27 31.96 18.93
CA ALA A 591 -5.56 31.20 19.94
C ALA A 591 -5.43 31.99 21.26
N VAL A 592 -5.03 31.27 22.31
CA VAL A 592 -4.57 31.83 23.58
C VAL A 592 -3.16 31.31 23.81
N ALA A 593 -2.19 32.22 23.90
CA ALA A 593 -0.78 31.89 24.08
C ALA A 593 -0.19 32.70 25.25
N PRO A 594 0.83 32.19 25.95
CA PRO A 594 1.55 33.00 26.92
C PRO A 594 2.31 34.11 26.19
N ALA A 595 2.43 35.28 26.80
CA ALA A 595 3.03 36.46 26.17
C ALA A 595 4.48 36.22 25.72
N ARG A 596 5.24 35.35 26.40
CA ARG A 596 6.60 34.96 25.99
C ARG A 596 6.71 34.33 24.59
N ASP A 597 5.61 33.79 24.06
CA ASP A 597 5.59 33.13 22.75
C ASP A 597 5.26 34.13 21.62
N MET A 598 5.02 35.40 21.95
CA MET A 598 4.73 36.49 20.99
C MET A 598 6.01 37.28 20.73
N GLN A 599 6.22 37.71 19.47
CA GLN A 599 7.36 38.57 19.15
C GLN A 599 7.03 40.01 19.57
N ASN A 600 8.04 40.80 19.94
CA ASN A 600 7.89 42.22 20.28
C ASN A 600 7.00 42.54 21.50
N VAL A 601 6.98 41.70 22.53
CA VAL A 601 6.28 42.01 23.79
C VAL A 601 7.11 42.93 24.68
N GLU A 602 7.14 44.22 24.35
CA GLU A 602 7.70 45.29 25.21
C GLU A 602 6.63 46.35 25.52
N GLN A 603 5.50 45.93 26.11
CA GLN A 603 4.39 46.84 26.48
C GLN A 603 3.74 46.51 27.85
N GLY A 604 4.53 45.95 28.79
CA GLY A 604 4.10 45.72 30.18
C GLY A 604 3.58 44.31 30.49
N LEU A 605 3.46 43.43 29.50
CA LEU A 605 3.06 42.03 29.72
C LEU A 605 4.17 41.23 30.41
N LEU A 606 3.78 40.35 31.33
CA LEU A 606 4.67 39.36 31.92
C LEU A 606 4.74 38.10 31.02
N PRO A 607 5.88 37.38 31.01
CA PRO A 607 6.05 36.15 30.21
C PRO A 607 4.97 35.07 30.39
N ASP A 608 4.27 35.05 31.53
CA ASP A 608 3.22 34.09 31.88
C ASP A 608 1.79 34.61 31.67
N ASP A 609 1.63 35.88 31.29
CA ASP A 609 0.31 36.43 30.99
C ASP A 609 -0.27 35.71 29.76
N LEU A 610 -1.54 35.31 29.85
CA LEU A 610 -2.24 34.65 28.75
C LEU A 610 -2.85 35.70 27.84
N VAL A 611 -2.41 35.72 26.59
CA VAL A 611 -2.90 36.63 25.57
C VAL A 611 -3.84 35.88 24.63
N ALA A 612 -5.09 36.33 24.58
CA ALA A 612 -6.11 35.88 23.66
C ALA A 612 -6.14 36.82 22.46
N TYR A 613 -5.90 36.30 21.25
CA TYR A 613 -5.81 37.12 20.06
C TYR A 613 -6.65 36.58 18.91
N LEU A 614 -6.98 37.51 18.01
CA LEU A 614 -7.67 37.30 16.76
C LEU A 614 -6.70 37.53 15.61
N VAL A 615 -6.62 36.56 14.71
CA VAL A 615 -5.88 36.71 13.47
C VAL A 615 -6.74 37.42 12.44
N VAL A 616 -6.25 38.55 11.92
CA VAL A 616 -6.93 39.37 10.91
C VAL A 616 -6.13 39.43 9.62
N HIS A 617 -6.83 39.33 8.49
CA HIS A 617 -6.26 39.61 7.19
C HIS A 617 -6.52 41.07 6.84
N MET A 618 -5.45 41.82 6.60
CA MET A 618 -5.56 43.24 6.30
C MET A 618 -6.28 43.48 4.97
N PRO A 619 -7.20 44.46 4.92
CA PRO A 619 -7.81 44.89 3.66
C PRO A 619 -6.76 45.44 2.69
N ASP A 620 -7.08 45.43 1.40
CA ASP A 620 -6.23 46.06 0.38
C ASP A 620 -6.12 47.58 0.59
N ASP A 621 -5.05 48.19 0.08
CA ASP A 621 -4.78 49.63 0.23
C ASP A 621 -5.90 50.51 -0.32
N ALA A 622 -6.60 50.04 -1.36
CA ALA A 622 -7.76 50.75 -1.90
C ALA A 622 -8.90 50.85 -0.86
N VAL A 623 -9.13 49.79 -0.09
CA VAL A 623 -10.12 49.77 0.99
C VAL A 623 -9.62 50.64 2.14
N LEU A 624 -8.39 50.44 2.59
CA LEU A 624 -7.81 51.25 3.68
C LEU A 624 -7.83 52.74 3.34
N SER A 625 -7.40 53.12 2.14
CA SER A 625 -7.38 54.52 1.67
C SER A 625 -8.80 55.09 1.54
N ALA A 626 -9.75 54.34 0.98
CA ALA A 626 -11.14 54.79 0.86
C ALA A 626 -11.86 54.95 2.21
N ARG A 627 -11.33 54.34 3.28
CA ARG A 627 -11.86 54.40 4.64
C ARG A 627 -11.08 55.36 5.53
N THR A 628 -9.92 55.85 5.09
CA THR A 628 -9.06 56.78 5.83
C THR A 628 -9.33 58.22 5.40
N LEU A 629 -9.58 59.08 6.38
CA LEU A 629 -9.76 60.52 6.24
C LEU A 629 -8.62 61.24 6.95
N ASP A 630 -8.29 62.43 6.46
CA ASP A 630 -7.28 63.28 7.08
C ASP A 630 -7.84 64.05 8.28
N TYR A 631 -7.11 64.09 9.40
CA TYR A 631 -7.55 64.74 10.64
C TYR A 631 -7.87 66.23 10.43
N GLN A 632 -6.99 66.96 9.75
CA GLN A 632 -7.17 68.38 9.47
C GLN A 632 -8.36 68.61 8.53
N ALA A 633 -8.54 67.76 7.51
CA ALA A 633 -9.69 67.85 6.62
C ALA A 633 -11.02 67.65 7.36
N VAL A 634 -11.10 66.65 8.26
CA VAL A 634 -12.35 66.34 8.97
C VAL A 634 -12.74 67.45 9.95
N ILE A 635 -11.78 67.99 10.72
CA ILE A 635 -12.09 69.01 11.74
C ILE A 635 -12.41 70.38 11.14
N THR A 636 -11.84 70.71 9.97
CA THR A 636 -12.08 71.98 9.27
C THR A 636 -13.27 71.93 8.31
N ALA A 637 -13.72 70.73 7.92
CA ALA A 637 -14.90 70.56 7.10
C ALA A 637 -16.14 71.18 7.75
N ASP A 638 -17.03 71.72 6.91
CA ASP A 638 -18.34 72.16 7.38
C ASP A 638 -19.15 71.00 7.97
N GLU A 639 -20.17 71.33 8.76
CA GLU A 639 -20.95 70.31 9.47
C GLU A 639 -21.66 69.34 8.51
N THR A 640 -22.10 69.82 7.34
CA THR A 640 -22.87 69.00 6.38
C THR A 640 -21.98 67.94 5.75
N ASP A 641 -20.79 68.34 5.29
CA ASP A 641 -19.81 67.44 4.71
C ASP A 641 -19.26 66.46 5.75
N ARG A 642 -19.02 66.93 6.98
CA ARG A 642 -18.56 66.07 8.08
C ARG A 642 -19.61 65.01 8.44
N ARG A 643 -20.88 65.40 8.57
CA ARG A 643 -22.01 64.48 8.77
C ARG A 643 -22.09 63.44 7.65
N LYS A 644 -22.01 63.88 6.39
CA LYS A 644 -22.06 62.98 5.22
C LYS A 644 -20.98 61.91 5.24
N GLN A 645 -19.78 62.23 5.76
CA GLN A 645 -18.67 61.29 5.81
C GLN A 645 -18.73 60.32 7.01
N LEU A 646 -19.25 60.78 8.16
CA LEU A 646 -19.09 60.10 9.45
C LEU A 646 -20.38 59.59 10.10
N GLN A 647 -21.55 60.05 9.67
CA GLN A 647 -22.83 59.68 10.30
C GLN A 647 -23.04 58.16 10.31
N GLY A 648 -23.40 57.62 11.48
CA GLY A 648 -23.64 56.19 11.67
C GLY A 648 -22.40 55.30 11.63
N THR A 649 -21.21 55.86 11.46
CA THR A 649 -19.94 55.12 11.44
C THR A 649 -19.26 55.13 12.81
N ILE A 650 -18.40 54.14 13.05
CA ILE A 650 -17.46 54.15 14.16
C ILE A 650 -16.20 54.88 13.69
N VAL A 651 -15.80 55.94 14.39
CA VAL A 651 -14.64 56.74 14.02
C VAL A 651 -13.42 56.26 14.82
N MET A 652 -12.44 55.66 14.16
CA MET A 652 -11.16 55.24 14.72
C MET A 652 -10.11 56.32 14.43
N ILE A 653 -9.57 56.96 15.46
CA ILE A 653 -8.53 57.99 15.32
C ILE A 653 -7.18 57.34 15.61
N GLY A 654 -6.25 57.42 14.66
CA GLY A 654 -4.88 56.92 14.82
C GLY A 654 -3.84 58.01 14.57
N ASP A 655 -2.65 57.82 15.14
CA ASP A 655 -1.50 58.71 14.96
C ASP A 655 -0.55 58.15 13.89
N PHE A 656 -0.52 58.79 12.72
CA PHE A 656 0.21 58.36 11.53
C PHE A 656 1.57 59.04 11.39
N ARG A 657 2.00 59.77 12.40
CA ARG A 657 3.22 60.58 12.37
C ARG A 657 4.49 59.75 12.51
N SER A 658 5.53 60.14 11.78
CA SER A 658 6.81 59.43 11.72
C SER A 658 7.71 59.69 12.93
N ASN A 659 7.60 60.84 13.61
CA ASN A 659 8.55 61.27 14.67
C ASN A 659 8.18 60.77 16.09
N ARG A 660 7.59 59.58 16.22
CA ARG A 660 7.25 59.03 17.54
C ARG A 660 8.43 58.26 18.16
N PRO A 661 8.67 58.40 19.48
CA PRO A 661 9.69 57.62 20.20
C PRO A 661 9.51 56.09 20.15
N ALA A 662 8.35 55.59 19.69
CA ALA A 662 8.01 54.17 19.65
C ALA A 662 7.29 53.70 18.36
N GLY A 663 7.30 54.50 17.28
CA GLY A 663 6.75 54.21 15.94
C GLY A 663 5.57 53.24 15.84
N ASP A 664 4.33 53.74 15.70
CA ASP A 664 3.14 52.91 15.43
C ASP A 664 2.99 52.61 13.91
N PHE A 665 4.06 52.08 13.32
CA PHE A 665 4.12 51.71 11.91
C PHE A 665 4.92 50.43 11.72
N PHE A 666 4.38 49.52 10.91
CA PHE A 666 4.88 48.17 10.70
C PHE A 666 5.12 47.94 9.22
N LEU A 667 6.25 47.32 8.89
CA LEU A 667 6.57 46.95 7.52
C LEU A 667 5.92 45.60 7.19
N HIS A 668 5.04 45.60 6.20
CA HIS A 668 4.42 44.42 5.64
C HIS A 668 5.37 43.74 4.64
N HIS A 669 5.27 42.43 4.46
CA HIS A 669 6.16 41.63 3.59
C HIS A 669 6.26 42.11 2.13
N ASP A 670 5.26 42.85 1.64
CA ASP A 670 5.21 43.39 0.27
C ASP A 670 5.77 44.82 0.20
N GLY A 671 6.42 45.28 1.27
CA GLY A 671 7.06 46.58 1.38
C GLY A 671 6.11 47.70 1.80
N ARG A 672 4.83 47.41 2.10
CA ARG A 672 3.87 48.42 2.58
C ARG A 672 4.13 48.80 4.04
N THR A 673 3.95 50.06 4.39
CA THR A 673 3.93 50.52 5.79
C THR A 673 2.48 50.58 6.26
N LEU A 674 2.15 49.84 7.32
CA LEU A 674 0.81 49.78 7.90
C LEU A 674 0.84 50.25 9.35
N HIS A 675 -0.16 51.03 9.76
CA HIS A 675 -0.28 51.54 11.13
C HIS A 675 -1.07 50.58 12.03
N GLY A 676 -0.75 50.53 13.33
CA GLY A 676 -1.40 49.62 14.28
C GLY A 676 -2.92 49.78 14.33
N CYS A 677 -3.42 51.01 14.19
CA CYS A 677 -4.84 51.30 14.14
C CYS A 677 -5.60 50.58 13.01
N TYR A 678 -4.92 50.21 11.92
CA TYR A 678 -5.53 49.43 10.85
C TYR A 678 -5.83 47.99 11.31
N GLY A 679 -4.94 47.39 12.08
CA GLY A 679 -5.17 46.08 12.70
C GLY A 679 -6.34 46.13 13.67
N HIS A 680 -6.40 47.15 14.53
CA HIS A 680 -7.51 47.34 15.47
C HIS A 680 -8.85 47.56 14.76
N ALA A 681 -8.88 48.38 13.71
CA ALA A 681 -10.08 48.58 12.89
C ALA A 681 -10.56 47.28 12.23
N ALA A 682 -9.65 46.48 11.67
CA ALA A 682 -10.00 45.19 11.07
C ALA A 682 -10.54 44.19 12.10
N GLY A 683 -9.91 44.11 13.28
CA GLY A 683 -10.39 43.27 14.38
C GLY A 683 -11.77 43.70 14.88
N LEU A 684 -11.99 45.00 15.05
CA LEU A 684 -13.29 45.56 15.44
C LEU A 684 -14.39 45.22 14.42
N ASP A 685 -14.13 45.38 13.13
CA ASP A 685 -15.09 45.06 12.07
C ASP A 685 -15.51 43.58 12.12
N LEU A 686 -14.54 42.66 12.29
CA LEU A 686 -14.83 41.24 12.40
C LEU A 686 -15.66 40.88 13.63
N LEU A 687 -15.36 41.52 14.76
CA LEU A 687 -16.15 41.37 15.98
C LEU A 687 -17.58 41.88 15.75
N LEU A 688 -17.79 43.04 15.15
CA LEU A 688 -19.12 43.60 14.90
C LEU A 688 -19.96 42.72 13.96
N GLN A 689 -19.32 42.06 13.00
CA GLN A 689 -19.99 41.15 12.07
C GLN A 689 -20.26 39.75 12.65
N ASN A 690 -19.81 39.48 13.89
CA ASN A 690 -19.95 38.20 14.59
C ASN A 690 -19.47 36.99 13.77
N ARG A 691 -18.46 37.18 12.91
CA ARG A 691 -17.92 36.11 12.05
C ARG A 691 -17.02 35.22 12.88
N SER A 692 -17.41 33.96 13.10
CA SER A 692 -16.59 32.98 13.81
C SER A 692 -15.33 32.67 12.99
N VAL A 693 -14.15 32.80 13.60
CA VAL A 693 -12.91 32.32 12.98
C VAL A 693 -12.75 30.83 13.28
N ARG A 694 -13.15 29.94 12.37
CA ARG A 694 -12.91 28.50 12.56
C ARG A 694 -11.46 28.22 12.18
N SER A 695 -10.59 27.88 13.13
CA SER A 695 -9.25 27.40 12.79
C SER A 695 -9.36 26.16 11.89
N PRO A 696 -8.93 26.24 10.62
CA PRO A 696 -9.11 25.13 9.68
C PRO A 696 -8.17 23.95 9.98
N VAL A 697 -7.22 24.18 10.89
CA VAL A 697 -6.21 23.23 11.31
C VAL A 697 -6.83 22.01 12.00
N ALA A 698 -7.89 22.19 12.79
CA ALA A 698 -8.49 21.09 13.54
C ALA A 698 -9.08 20.01 12.63
N TRP A 699 -9.91 20.38 11.64
CA TRP A 699 -10.56 19.38 10.78
C TRP A 699 -9.57 18.72 9.79
N VAL A 700 -8.57 19.47 9.31
CA VAL A 700 -7.51 18.92 8.45
C VAL A 700 -6.62 17.96 9.24
N GLN A 701 -6.27 18.27 10.50
CA GLN A 701 -5.53 17.36 11.37
C GLN A 701 -6.30 16.07 11.64
N TRP A 702 -7.61 16.16 11.93
CA TRP A 702 -8.46 14.99 12.11
C TRP A 702 -8.59 14.14 10.84
N LEU A 703 -8.73 14.78 9.67
CA LEU A 703 -8.79 14.09 8.38
C LEU A 703 -7.47 13.37 8.06
N LEU A 704 -6.32 14.03 8.25
CA LEU A 704 -5.00 13.45 8.01
C LEU A 704 -4.70 12.30 8.98
N ALA A 705 -5.06 12.44 10.26
CA ALA A 705 -4.94 11.37 11.24
C ALA A 705 -5.81 10.15 10.88
N ALA A 706 -7.05 10.38 10.44
CA ALA A 706 -7.95 9.33 9.98
C ALA A 706 -7.41 8.60 8.73
N LEU A 707 -6.87 9.35 7.76
CA LEU A 707 -6.26 8.78 6.55
C LEU A 707 -4.98 8.00 6.87
N ALA A 708 -4.13 8.51 7.77
CA ALA A 708 -2.92 7.81 8.22
C ALA A 708 -3.25 6.53 8.99
N ALA A 709 -4.26 6.56 9.86
CA ALA A 709 -4.73 5.38 10.58
C ALA A 709 -5.32 4.33 9.62
N ALA A 710 -6.14 4.75 8.64
CA ALA A 710 -6.68 3.85 7.62
C ALA A 710 -5.57 3.22 6.75
N ALA A 711 -4.57 4.01 6.35
CA ALA A 711 -3.41 3.53 5.61
C ALA A 711 -2.58 2.54 6.43
N GLY A 712 -2.34 2.82 7.72
CA GLY A 712 -1.61 1.94 8.65
C GLY A 712 -2.33 0.61 8.90
N VAL A 713 -3.66 0.63 9.05
CA VAL A 713 -4.47 -0.61 9.18
C VAL A 713 -4.43 -1.42 7.87
N TRP A 714 -4.49 -0.75 6.72
CA TRP A 714 -4.44 -1.40 5.41
C TRP A 714 -3.07 -2.01 5.10
N THR A 715 -1.97 -1.29 5.38
CA THR A 715 -0.61 -1.81 5.22
C THR A 715 -0.33 -2.91 6.24
N GLY A 716 -0.69 -2.75 7.51
CA GLY A 716 -0.57 -3.76 8.56
C GLY A 716 -1.26 -5.09 8.21
N ARG A 717 -2.48 -5.03 7.64
CA ARG A 717 -3.21 -6.22 7.15
C ARG A 717 -2.50 -6.93 5.99
N ARG A 718 -1.74 -6.21 5.16
CA ARG A 718 -0.98 -6.78 4.02
C ARG A 718 0.44 -7.24 4.38
N CYS A 719 1.08 -6.61 5.38
CA CYS A 719 2.41 -6.93 5.89
C CYS A 719 2.56 -8.33 6.50
N ALA A 720 1.45 -9.01 6.83
CA ALA A 720 1.47 -10.39 7.30
C ALA A 720 2.03 -11.39 6.26
N SER A 721 2.16 -10.98 4.99
CA SER A 721 2.62 -11.86 3.90
C SER A 721 3.93 -11.45 3.21
N GLN A 722 4.31 -10.16 3.18
CA GLN A 722 5.54 -9.68 2.50
C GLN A 722 6.12 -8.38 3.14
N PRO A 723 7.22 -8.46 3.92
CA PRO A 723 7.70 -7.34 4.76
C PRO A 723 8.32 -6.16 3.98
N LEU A 724 8.91 -6.42 2.80
CA LEU A 724 9.56 -5.38 1.98
C LEU A 724 8.55 -4.40 1.34
N ILE A 725 7.39 -4.88 0.92
CA ILE A 725 6.33 -4.05 0.32
C ILE A 725 5.67 -3.19 1.40
N GLY A 726 5.54 -3.73 2.60
CA GLY A 726 5.05 -3.02 3.78
C GLY A 726 5.92 -1.84 4.18
N ALA A 727 7.23 -2.06 4.25
CA ALA A 727 8.20 -1.02 4.55
C ALA A 727 8.17 0.10 3.49
N ALA A 728 8.13 -0.26 2.21
CA ALA A 728 8.04 0.71 1.11
C ALA A 728 6.75 1.55 1.14
N ALA A 729 5.60 0.92 1.41
CA ALA A 729 4.32 1.63 1.53
C ALA A 729 4.27 2.55 2.77
N GLY A 730 4.87 2.11 3.89
CA GLY A 730 5.02 2.94 5.09
C GLY A 730 5.88 4.17 4.84
N VAL A 731 7.06 3.99 4.23
CA VAL A 731 7.95 5.10 3.87
C VAL A 731 7.29 6.09 2.91
N CYS A 732 6.56 5.61 1.90
CA CYS A 732 5.83 6.49 0.96
C CYS A 732 4.70 7.26 1.65
N GLY A 733 3.95 6.62 2.56
CA GLY A 733 2.90 7.28 3.34
C GLY A 733 3.46 8.34 4.29
N THR A 734 4.55 8.04 4.99
CA THR A 734 5.25 9.00 5.86
C THR A 734 5.82 10.16 5.03
N ALA A 735 6.47 9.89 3.89
CA ALA A 735 7.00 10.92 3.01
C ALA A 735 5.89 11.85 2.46
N ALA A 736 4.71 11.32 2.12
CA ALA A 736 3.58 12.13 1.67
C ALA A 736 3.03 13.02 2.79
N ILE A 737 2.95 12.52 4.03
CA ILE A 737 2.54 13.31 5.21
C ILE A 737 3.55 14.41 5.49
N PHE A 738 4.86 14.12 5.40
CA PHE A 738 5.91 15.13 5.57
C PHE A 738 5.91 16.17 4.45
N ALA A 739 5.75 15.75 3.18
CA ALA A 739 5.73 16.65 2.04
C ALA A 739 4.52 17.60 2.03
N LEU A 740 3.37 17.15 2.56
CA LEU A 740 2.16 17.96 2.67
C LEU A 740 2.10 18.78 3.97
N GLY A 741 2.60 18.23 5.08
CA GLY A 741 2.51 18.85 6.40
C GLY A 741 3.62 19.85 6.72
N TRP A 742 4.83 19.65 6.18
CA TRP A 742 5.99 20.51 6.47
C TRP A 742 5.83 21.94 5.90
N PRO A 743 5.36 22.15 4.65
CA PRO A 743 5.14 23.49 4.12
C PRO A 743 4.02 24.22 4.87
N ALA A 744 2.96 23.50 5.28
CA ALA A 744 1.87 24.06 6.06
C ALA A 744 2.31 24.46 7.48
N ALA A 745 3.11 23.63 8.15
CA ALA A 745 3.61 23.91 9.50
C ALA A 745 4.59 25.10 9.53
N ARG A 746 5.43 25.22 8.50
CA ARG A 746 6.40 26.31 8.40
C ARG A 746 5.76 27.66 8.07
N TYR A 747 4.60 27.66 7.43
CA TYR A 747 3.92 28.88 6.97
C TYR A 747 2.96 29.48 8.01
N PHE A 748 2.40 28.68 8.92
CA PHE A 748 1.39 29.15 9.88
C PHE A 748 1.86 29.35 11.32
N GLY A 749 3.14 29.08 11.66
CA GLY A 749 3.69 29.38 13.00
C GLY A 749 3.05 28.65 14.20
N TYR A 750 2.04 27.80 14.01
CA TYR A 750 1.35 27.08 15.08
C TYR A 750 2.00 25.73 15.39
N LEU A 751 1.90 25.34 16.67
CA LEU A 751 2.36 24.09 17.28
C LEU A 751 2.13 22.88 16.36
N TRP A 752 3.12 22.62 15.52
CA TRP A 752 3.37 21.29 15.01
C TRP A 752 3.57 20.42 16.24
N SER A 753 2.66 19.48 16.50
CA SER A 753 2.86 18.52 17.57
C SER A 753 3.69 17.38 17.01
N PRO A 754 5.02 17.33 17.26
CA PRO A 754 5.83 16.17 16.88
C PRO A 754 5.25 14.88 17.49
N TRP A 755 4.45 14.99 18.56
CA TRP A 755 3.70 13.87 19.14
C TRP A 755 2.64 13.28 18.21
N LEU A 756 1.99 14.06 17.34
CA LEU A 756 1.02 13.52 16.38
C LEU A 756 1.72 12.79 15.22
N ALA A 757 2.85 13.31 14.74
CA ALA A 757 3.69 12.63 13.75
C ALA A 757 4.32 11.37 14.35
N ALA A 758 4.83 11.45 15.58
CA ALA A 758 5.35 10.32 16.35
C ALA A 758 4.26 9.32 16.71
N ALA A 759 3.03 9.76 17.02
CA ALA A 759 1.89 8.88 17.26
C ALA A 759 1.45 8.19 15.96
N ALA A 760 1.37 8.90 14.83
CA ALA A 760 1.09 8.29 13.53
C ALA A 760 2.18 7.29 13.13
N PHE A 761 3.45 7.61 13.39
CA PHE A 761 4.59 6.71 13.17
C PHE A 761 4.57 5.50 14.12
N ALA A 762 4.25 5.72 15.40
CA ALA A 762 4.10 4.66 16.41
C ALA A 762 2.90 3.75 16.11
N ILE A 763 1.77 4.31 15.66
CA ILE A 763 0.58 3.58 15.21
C ILE A 763 0.89 2.79 13.93
N ALA A 764 1.71 3.33 13.01
CA ALA A 764 2.16 2.61 11.82
C ALA A 764 3.16 1.48 12.14
N LEU A 765 3.97 1.63 13.21
CA LEU A 765 4.94 0.62 13.66
C LEU A 765 4.35 -0.39 14.65
N ALA A 766 3.27 -0.06 15.36
CA ALA A 766 2.64 -0.95 16.35
C ALA A 766 2.22 -2.31 15.77
N PRO A 767 1.68 -2.41 14.54
CA PRO A 767 1.43 -3.69 13.88
C PRO A 767 2.72 -4.49 13.59
N ALA A 768 3.83 -3.82 13.28
CA ALA A 768 5.12 -4.46 13.00
C ALA A 768 5.80 -4.97 14.29
N ALA A 769 5.59 -4.30 15.42
CA ALA A 769 6.02 -4.75 16.75
C ALA A 769 5.13 -5.89 17.29
N TRP A 770 3.81 -5.81 17.08
CA TRP A 770 2.86 -6.87 17.41
C TRP A 770 3.13 -8.15 16.60
N ALA A 771 3.37 -8.04 15.29
CA ALA A 771 3.72 -9.18 14.45
C ALA A 771 5.06 -9.87 14.85
N ARG A 772 6.04 -9.09 15.33
CA ARG A 772 7.28 -9.65 15.90
C ARG A 772 7.05 -10.36 17.23
N ARG A 773 6.22 -9.80 18.12
CA ARG A 773 5.84 -10.44 19.40
C ARG A 773 5.06 -11.74 19.22
N VAL A 774 4.15 -11.79 18.24
CA VAL A 774 3.38 -13.01 17.93
C VAL A 774 4.28 -14.11 17.33
N GLN A 775 5.34 -13.74 16.58
CA GLN A 775 6.34 -14.69 16.09
C GLN A 775 7.28 -15.21 17.19
N SER A 776 7.69 -14.37 18.14
CA SER A 776 8.50 -14.81 19.28
C SER A 776 7.71 -15.65 20.30
N ALA A 777 6.39 -15.45 20.41
CA ALA A 777 5.52 -16.24 21.29
C ALA A 777 5.14 -17.63 20.73
N HIS A 778 5.48 -17.93 19.46
CA HIS A 778 5.37 -19.27 18.87
C HIS A 778 6.73 -20.01 18.83
N ALA A 779 7.78 -19.41 19.40
CA ALA A 779 9.14 -19.96 19.44
C ALA A 779 9.59 -20.40 20.85
N ILE A 780 8.64 -20.44 21.80
CA ILE A 780 8.71 -21.12 23.11
C ILE A 780 7.60 -22.16 23.08
#